data_AF-A0A533SAK4-F1
#
_entry.id   AF-A0A533SAK4-F1
#
_cell.length_a   1.000
_cell.length_b   1.000
_cell.length_c   1.000
_cell.angle_alpha   90.00
_cell.angle_beta   90.00
_cell.angle_gamma   90.00
#
_symmetry.space_group_name_H-M   'P 1'
#
loop_
_entity.id
_entity.type
_entity.pdbx_description
1 polymer ?
#
loop_
_entity_poly.entity_id
_entity_poly.type
_entity_poly.pdbx_seq_one_letter_code
_entity_poly.pdbx_strand_id
1 'polypeptide(L)'
;MSTQEKMRHRDHLYAAAGLLTILVSPTIGALLHTLVFYQPNVSFWAQMIGEVTASPDKVLLYTYIGVGTALFASISGYILGKTTDQLRERARELETVHAEAVSQKESYEERYRALDGNIKKFQRISTKIQKSLNIEEVMTLCTQGLHEVLGFERVNVLMADPERKNLHFLLATGSEGFDVRGVSLPLDQRIGIINKCFAEQKFYLIDDIGKCPQDYYLQSPYDTLKPLRSRSFVLCPIVVKGESVGLFGIDNAYSRRLANESDEDTIRLFADQAAAAIMRINLLGAIDTLTSELDDTFSGFLQKQEVFSRTVYSLKAAIDSLFDGTARIAHASESVMTSVEETSSAVGQISFSIDQVTNNLNFLADTIDKSVSAMEEMHASIKNVEKNAAVSHEVSQRVRLQADAGNDKVGETIAALEEIQRSVEISFEGIMRLAENSGRIGSIVKIIKDITKKTNLLALNASIIAAQAGEFGKDFGVVAEEMRALSHQTGQITGEISVIISYILNDSDTAARNITFSKELVQKGVEIGHATGETLKIIHESAVRSMDMTEEIKTATEEQVKGVKLVTHSIEDVSAMASQIYTASKEQSGATKNIMRSIESIKDMAMEMVKSTEAQVRDGSEIEESVESHVHTSEEIFANMELRRQQSVAVMEQLEVIKGVSA
;
A
#
# COMPACT_ATOMS: atom_id res chain seq x y z
N MET A 1 -40.56 -91.26 95.86
CA MET A 1 -41.81 -91.79 96.46
C MET A 1 -42.94 -91.63 95.45
N SER A 2 -43.64 -92.73 95.14
CA SER A 2 -44.89 -92.88 94.34
C SER A 2 -45.08 -91.94 93.14
N THR A 3 -44.59 -92.28 91.94
CA THR A 3 -45.34 -93.07 90.94
C THR A 3 -44.48 -94.18 90.32
N GLN A 4 -43.99 -95.07 91.18
CA GLN A 4 -43.72 -96.47 90.85
C GLN A 4 -44.98 -97.11 90.22
N GLU A 5 -44.79 -98.03 89.28
CA GLU A 5 -45.73 -99.11 88.91
C GLU A 5 -46.87 -98.91 87.87
N LYS A 6 -46.80 -97.97 86.89
CA LYS A 6 -47.87 -97.95 85.85
C LYS A 6 -47.55 -97.91 84.36
N MET A 7 -46.30 -98.01 83.89
CA MET A 7 -46.07 -97.89 82.44
C MET A 7 -45.11 -98.91 81.81
N ARG A 8 -44.95 -100.11 82.39
CA ARG A 8 -43.89 -101.04 81.97
C ARG A 8 -44.26 -102.09 80.91
N HIS A 9 -45.46 -102.10 80.33
CA HIS A 9 -45.79 -102.97 79.18
C HIS A 9 -46.76 -102.23 78.24
N ARG A 10 -46.27 -101.21 77.52
CA ARG A 10 -47.11 -100.47 76.55
C ARG A 10 -47.05 -101.08 75.15
N ASP A 11 -46.06 -101.91 74.89
CA ASP A 11 -45.73 -102.56 73.62
C ASP A 11 -46.84 -103.55 73.22
N HIS A 12 -47.27 -104.41 74.17
CA HIS A 12 -48.45 -105.26 73.98
C HIS A 12 -49.77 -104.48 74.01
N LEU A 13 -49.79 -103.32 74.68
CA LEU A 13 -50.99 -102.50 74.84
C LEU A 13 -51.32 -101.71 73.57
N TYR A 14 -50.30 -101.24 72.82
CA TYR A 14 -50.46 -100.64 71.50
C TYR A 14 -50.81 -101.69 70.43
N ALA A 15 -50.24 -102.90 70.52
CA ALA A 15 -50.64 -104.01 69.64
C ALA A 15 -52.10 -104.46 69.90
N ALA A 16 -52.50 -104.59 71.18
CA ALA A 16 -53.88 -104.95 71.55
C ALA A 16 -54.88 -103.84 71.23
N ALA A 17 -54.52 -102.57 71.44
CA ALA A 17 -55.37 -101.43 71.09
C ALA A 17 -55.59 -101.33 69.57
N GLY A 18 -54.53 -101.54 68.76
CA GLY A 18 -54.64 -101.57 67.30
C GLY A 18 -55.54 -102.70 66.79
N LEU A 19 -55.44 -103.89 67.39
CA LEU A 19 -56.29 -105.05 67.09
C LEU A 19 -57.77 -104.79 67.47
N LEU A 20 -58.02 -104.14 68.61
CA LEU A 20 -59.36 -103.79 69.10
C LEU A 20 -60.04 -102.68 68.29
N THR A 21 -59.29 -101.67 67.82
CA THR A 21 -59.87 -100.58 67.00
C THR A 21 -60.27 -101.02 65.60
N ILE A 22 -59.68 -102.10 65.06
CA ILE A 22 -59.92 -102.55 63.67
C ILE A 22 -60.88 -103.74 63.61
N LEU A 23 -61.09 -104.48 64.70
CA LEU A 23 -62.21 -105.43 64.83
C LEU A 23 -63.60 -104.77 64.66
N VAL A 24 -63.68 -103.45 64.86
CA VAL A 24 -64.90 -102.65 64.65
C VAL A 24 -64.99 -102.09 63.21
N SER A 25 -63.93 -102.21 62.39
CA SER A 25 -63.92 -101.62 61.05
C SER A 25 -64.87 -102.30 60.04
N PRO A 26 -65.03 -103.64 60.00
CA PRO A 26 -66.00 -104.28 59.12
C PRO A 26 -67.44 -103.98 59.54
N THR A 27 -67.68 -103.86 60.86
CA THR A 27 -69.00 -103.53 61.40
C THR A 27 -69.36 -102.08 61.13
N ILE A 28 -68.40 -101.15 61.18
CA ILE A 28 -68.60 -99.75 60.76
C ILE A 28 -68.83 -99.66 59.24
N GLY A 29 -68.11 -100.44 58.42
CA GLY A 29 -68.29 -100.49 56.98
C GLY A 29 -69.68 -101.01 56.57
N ALA A 30 -70.13 -102.11 57.18
CA ALA A 30 -71.49 -102.61 57.00
C ALA A 30 -72.53 -101.59 57.50
N LEU A 31 -72.27 -100.90 58.62
CA LEU A 31 -73.18 -99.89 59.19
C LEU A 31 -73.33 -98.67 58.26
N LEU A 32 -72.23 -98.20 57.68
CA LEU A 32 -72.22 -97.13 56.70
C LEU A 32 -72.95 -97.52 55.41
N HIS A 33 -72.74 -98.74 54.92
CA HIS A 33 -73.44 -99.21 53.73
C HIS A 33 -74.95 -99.37 53.97
N THR A 34 -75.35 -99.88 55.13
CA THR A 34 -76.77 -100.01 55.53
C THR A 34 -77.44 -98.65 55.73
N LEU A 35 -76.70 -97.63 56.18
CA LEU A 35 -77.16 -96.24 56.27
C LEU A 35 -77.34 -95.58 54.90
N VAL A 36 -76.49 -95.92 53.93
CA VAL A 36 -76.53 -95.34 52.57
C VAL A 36 -77.59 -96.02 51.68
N PHE A 37 -77.82 -97.32 51.84
CA PHE A 37 -78.80 -98.10 51.06
C PHE A 37 -79.92 -98.68 51.92
N TYR A 38 -80.48 -97.85 52.78
CA TYR A 38 -81.56 -98.25 53.70
C TYR A 38 -82.85 -98.59 52.92
N GLN A 39 -83.31 -99.84 52.98
CA GLN A 39 -84.59 -100.25 52.38
C GLN A 39 -85.69 -100.23 53.46
N PRO A 40 -86.80 -99.50 53.29
CA PRO A 40 -87.72 -99.18 54.40
C PRO A 40 -88.51 -100.34 55.02
N ASN A 41 -88.43 -101.57 54.48
CA ASN A 41 -89.29 -102.71 54.85
C ASN A 41 -88.55 -103.88 55.53
N VAL A 42 -87.26 -103.73 55.85
CA VAL A 42 -86.48 -104.79 56.50
C VAL A 42 -85.80 -104.23 57.75
N SER A 43 -85.82 -105.00 58.83
CA SER A 43 -85.16 -104.63 60.09
C SER A 43 -83.69 -104.31 59.86
N PHE A 44 -83.22 -103.17 60.40
CA PHE A 44 -81.85 -102.68 60.27
C PHE A 44 -80.79 -103.76 60.54
N TRP A 45 -80.99 -104.58 61.58
CA TRP A 45 -80.06 -105.66 61.93
C TRP A 45 -80.09 -106.83 60.95
N ALA A 46 -81.25 -107.13 60.35
CA ALA A 46 -81.37 -108.16 59.32
C ALA A 46 -80.69 -107.74 58.01
N GLN A 47 -80.74 -106.45 57.67
CA GLN A 47 -80.08 -105.88 56.50
C GLN A 47 -78.54 -105.88 56.68
N MET A 48 -78.05 -105.50 57.85
CA MET A 48 -76.64 -105.57 58.25
C MET A 48 -76.03 -106.97 58.13
N ILE A 49 -76.71 -107.99 58.67
CA ILE A 49 -76.23 -109.38 58.62
C ILE A 49 -76.33 -109.94 57.20
N GLY A 50 -77.44 -109.65 56.51
CA GLY A 50 -77.71 -110.11 55.16
C GLY A 50 -76.68 -109.64 54.13
N GLU A 51 -76.12 -108.44 54.29
CA GLU A 51 -75.08 -107.94 53.39
C GLU A 51 -73.73 -108.64 53.52
N VAL A 52 -73.35 -109.02 54.75
CA VAL A 52 -72.12 -109.77 55.00
C VAL A 52 -72.26 -111.22 54.51
N THR A 53 -73.47 -111.77 54.51
CA THR A 53 -73.73 -113.19 54.17
C THR A 53 -74.36 -113.43 52.79
N ALA A 54 -74.51 -112.41 51.94
CA ALA A 54 -75.25 -112.49 50.67
C ALA A 54 -74.58 -113.34 49.57
N SER A 55 -73.25 -113.52 49.59
CA SER A 55 -72.54 -114.39 48.62
C SER A 55 -71.21 -114.91 49.18
N PRO A 56 -70.69 -116.05 48.68
CA PRO A 56 -69.39 -116.58 49.09
C PRO A 56 -68.25 -115.57 48.89
N ASP A 57 -68.32 -114.78 47.80
CA ASP A 57 -67.31 -113.76 47.48
C ASP A 57 -67.29 -112.60 48.48
N LYS A 58 -68.46 -112.18 48.99
CA LYS A 58 -68.54 -111.11 49.99
C LYS A 58 -68.02 -111.55 51.36
N VAL A 59 -68.32 -112.78 51.77
CA VAL A 59 -67.73 -113.33 53.00
C VAL A 59 -66.22 -113.34 52.87
N LEU A 60 -65.68 -113.87 51.76
CA LEU A 60 -64.23 -113.90 51.52
C LEU A 60 -63.59 -112.50 51.52
N LEU A 61 -64.25 -111.50 50.92
CA LEU A 61 -63.78 -110.12 50.86
C LEU A 61 -63.68 -109.50 52.26
N TYR A 62 -64.70 -109.65 53.11
CA TYR A 62 -64.67 -109.09 54.47
C TYR A 62 -63.69 -109.85 55.39
N THR A 63 -63.54 -111.17 55.23
CA THR A 63 -62.51 -111.92 55.96
C THR A 63 -61.10 -111.52 55.52
N TYR A 64 -60.89 -111.27 54.22
CA TYR A 64 -59.61 -110.79 53.69
C TYR A 64 -59.27 -109.39 54.21
N ILE A 65 -60.24 -108.46 54.21
CA ILE A 65 -60.04 -107.12 54.76
C ILE A 65 -59.78 -107.18 56.26
N GLY A 66 -60.51 -107.99 57.02
CA GLY A 66 -60.33 -108.12 58.47
C GLY A 66 -58.99 -108.75 58.87
N VAL A 67 -58.59 -109.85 58.21
CA VAL A 67 -57.33 -110.55 58.53
C VAL A 67 -56.13 -109.75 58.02
N GLY A 68 -56.21 -109.15 56.82
CA GLY A 68 -55.12 -108.36 56.24
C GLY A 68 -54.83 -107.08 57.02
N THR A 69 -55.87 -106.34 57.44
CA THR A 69 -55.70 -105.10 58.21
C THR A 69 -55.23 -105.35 59.64
N ALA A 70 -55.68 -106.44 60.28
CA ALA A 70 -55.23 -106.83 61.61
C ALA A 70 -53.74 -107.19 61.63
N LEU A 71 -53.26 -107.91 60.62
CA LEU A 71 -51.84 -108.31 60.52
C LEU A 71 -50.93 -107.08 60.28
N PHE A 72 -51.37 -106.15 59.41
CA PHE A 72 -50.61 -104.95 59.10
C PHE A 72 -50.54 -103.98 60.29
N ALA A 73 -51.63 -103.80 61.03
CA ALA A 73 -51.67 -102.93 62.20
C ALA A 73 -50.90 -103.52 63.40
N SER A 74 -50.91 -104.84 63.58
CA SER A 74 -50.16 -105.49 64.66
C SER A 74 -48.63 -105.40 64.41
N ILE A 75 -48.19 -105.55 63.17
CA ILE A 75 -46.78 -105.36 62.78
C ILE A 75 -46.38 -103.89 62.86
N SER A 76 -47.21 -102.97 62.37
CA SER A 76 -46.93 -101.52 62.43
C SER A 76 -46.93 -100.98 63.87
N GLY A 77 -47.83 -101.46 64.72
CA GLY A 77 -47.90 -101.10 66.14
C GLY A 77 -46.69 -101.61 66.94
N TYR A 78 -46.23 -102.83 66.64
CA TYR A 78 -45.02 -103.39 67.27
C TYR A 78 -43.75 -102.61 66.86
N ILE A 79 -43.64 -102.20 65.58
CA ILE A 79 -42.51 -101.41 65.08
C ILE A 79 -42.53 -99.98 65.63
N LEU A 80 -43.69 -99.32 65.71
CA LEU A 80 -43.81 -97.99 66.31
C LEU A 80 -43.52 -98.00 67.82
N GLY A 81 -43.94 -99.03 68.55
CA GLY A 81 -43.61 -99.18 69.97
C GLY A 81 -42.10 -99.31 70.19
N LYS A 82 -41.46 -100.21 69.43
CA LYS A 82 -40.02 -100.47 69.53
C LYS A 82 -39.14 -99.28 69.12
N THR A 83 -39.56 -98.48 68.14
CA THR A 83 -38.82 -97.27 67.72
C THR A 83 -39.00 -96.10 68.68
N THR A 84 -40.17 -95.95 69.31
CA THR A 84 -40.43 -94.85 70.24
C THR A 84 -39.68 -95.03 71.58
N ASP A 85 -39.51 -96.28 72.03
CA ASP A 85 -38.73 -96.57 73.25
C ASP A 85 -37.22 -96.42 73.02
N GLN A 86 -36.69 -96.79 71.85
CA GLN A 86 -35.27 -96.54 71.49
C GLN A 86 -34.94 -95.04 71.34
N LEU A 87 -35.91 -94.21 70.95
CA LEU A 87 -35.74 -92.76 70.83
C LEU A 87 -35.72 -92.04 72.19
N ARG A 88 -36.40 -92.58 73.22
CA ARG A 88 -36.42 -91.97 74.55
C ARG A 88 -35.29 -92.43 75.46
N GLU A 89 -34.72 -93.60 75.22
CA GLU A 89 -33.53 -94.08 75.93
C GLU A 89 -32.27 -93.29 75.48
N ARG A 90 -32.14 -93.01 74.17
CA ARG A 90 -31.07 -92.12 73.65
C ARG A 90 -31.24 -90.64 74.03
N ALA A 91 -32.43 -90.18 74.36
CA ALA A 91 -32.66 -88.81 74.82
C ALA A 91 -32.25 -88.58 76.29
N ARG A 92 -32.28 -89.63 77.14
CA ARG A 92 -31.88 -89.53 78.55
C ARG A 92 -30.40 -89.79 78.80
N GLU A 93 -29.74 -90.58 77.96
CA GLU A 93 -28.26 -90.69 77.99
C GLU A 93 -27.56 -89.42 77.49
N LEU A 94 -28.25 -88.56 76.72
CA LEU A 94 -27.70 -87.28 76.26
C LEU A 94 -27.72 -86.16 77.34
N GLU A 95 -28.64 -86.23 78.31
CA GLU A 95 -28.77 -85.23 79.40
C GLU A 95 -27.75 -85.48 80.52
N THR A 96 -27.36 -86.73 80.78
CA THR A 96 -26.37 -87.07 81.81
C THR A 96 -24.92 -86.90 81.33
N VAL A 97 -24.65 -87.03 80.03
CA VAL A 97 -23.36 -86.65 79.42
C VAL A 97 -23.22 -85.11 79.29
N HIS A 98 -24.33 -84.37 79.18
CA HIS A 98 -24.33 -82.91 79.14
C HIS A 98 -23.93 -82.26 80.48
N ALA A 99 -24.21 -82.90 81.62
CA ALA A 99 -23.91 -82.35 82.94
C ALA A 99 -22.42 -82.48 83.33
N GLU A 100 -21.74 -83.55 82.90
CA GLU A 100 -20.27 -83.66 83.03
C GLU A 100 -19.52 -82.77 82.01
N ALA A 101 -20.10 -82.53 80.83
CA ALA A 101 -19.57 -81.60 79.84
C ALA A 101 -19.71 -80.11 80.24
N VAL A 102 -20.72 -79.74 81.04
CA VAL A 102 -20.91 -78.34 81.52
C VAL A 102 -19.80 -77.91 82.49
N SER A 103 -19.26 -78.82 83.32
CA SER A 103 -18.14 -78.45 84.23
C SER A 103 -16.80 -78.27 83.50
N GLN A 104 -16.61 -78.91 82.33
CA GLN A 104 -15.50 -78.58 81.41
C GLN A 104 -15.80 -77.31 80.58
N LYS A 105 -17.08 -77.07 80.25
CA LYS A 105 -17.54 -75.90 79.46
C LYS A 105 -17.39 -74.58 80.21
N GLU A 106 -17.60 -74.52 81.52
CA GLU A 106 -17.39 -73.29 82.30
C GLU A 106 -15.91 -72.84 82.29
N SER A 107 -14.95 -73.79 82.26
CA SER A 107 -13.52 -73.46 82.10
C SER A 107 -13.12 -73.01 80.67
N TYR A 108 -13.98 -73.26 79.68
CA TYR A 108 -13.83 -72.84 78.28
C TYR A 108 -14.62 -71.55 77.94
N GLU A 109 -15.77 -71.29 78.58
CA GLU A 109 -16.60 -70.10 78.34
C GLU A 109 -15.98 -68.80 78.87
N GLU A 110 -15.19 -68.84 79.95
CA GLU A 110 -14.37 -67.70 80.37
C GLU A 110 -13.26 -67.37 79.35
N ARG A 111 -12.67 -68.38 78.68
CA ARG A 111 -11.71 -68.17 77.59
C ARG A 111 -12.38 -67.67 76.29
N TYR A 112 -13.64 -68.00 76.03
CA TYR A 112 -14.38 -67.59 74.82
C TYR A 112 -14.94 -66.15 74.90
N ARG A 113 -15.40 -65.69 76.08
CA ARG A 113 -15.86 -64.29 76.26
C ARG A 113 -14.73 -63.26 76.15
N ALA A 114 -13.50 -63.63 76.52
CA ALA A 114 -12.33 -62.79 76.30
C ALA A 114 -11.93 -62.69 74.80
N LEU A 115 -12.24 -63.72 73.99
CA LEU A 115 -11.91 -63.76 72.56
C LEU A 115 -12.93 -63.00 71.67
N ASP A 116 -14.24 -63.02 71.99
CA ASP A 116 -15.30 -62.27 71.25
C ASP A 116 -15.20 -60.73 71.45
N GLY A 117 -14.75 -60.29 72.64
CA GLY A 117 -14.55 -58.87 72.94
C GLY A 117 -13.43 -58.21 72.12
N ASN A 118 -12.39 -58.97 71.77
CA ASN A 118 -11.26 -58.47 70.96
C ASN A 118 -11.61 -58.44 69.45
N ILE A 119 -12.42 -59.37 68.94
CA ILE A 119 -12.86 -59.39 67.53
C ILE A 119 -13.78 -58.21 67.19
N LYS A 120 -14.72 -57.83 68.07
CA LYS A 120 -15.59 -56.65 67.85
C LYS A 120 -14.81 -55.32 67.89
N LYS A 121 -13.80 -55.21 68.74
CA LYS A 121 -12.90 -54.04 68.76
C LYS A 121 -12.07 -53.95 67.47
N PHE A 122 -11.59 -55.09 66.97
CA PHE A 122 -10.85 -55.18 65.71
C PHE A 122 -11.70 -54.72 64.51
N GLN A 123 -12.93 -55.20 64.34
CA GLN A 123 -13.82 -54.78 63.25
C GLN A 123 -14.11 -53.27 63.25
N ARG A 124 -14.30 -52.67 64.43
CA ARG A 124 -14.55 -51.22 64.56
C ARG A 124 -13.33 -50.37 64.15
N ILE A 125 -12.12 -50.80 64.48
CA ILE A 125 -10.88 -50.13 64.07
C ILE A 125 -10.70 -50.26 62.55
N SER A 126 -10.96 -51.43 62.00
CA SER A 126 -10.92 -51.70 60.56
C SER A 126 -11.86 -50.77 59.75
N THR A 127 -13.12 -50.58 60.17
CA THR A 127 -14.04 -49.65 59.49
C THR A 127 -13.59 -48.19 59.58
N LYS A 128 -12.93 -47.79 60.69
CA LYS A 128 -12.38 -46.43 60.83
C LYS A 128 -11.18 -46.21 59.92
N ILE A 129 -10.27 -47.18 59.82
CA ILE A 129 -9.16 -47.17 58.84
C ILE A 129 -9.73 -47.02 57.42
N GLN A 130 -10.80 -47.74 57.10
CA GLN A 130 -11.50 -47.65 55.83
C GLN A 130 -12.29 -46.35 55.62
N LYS A 131 -12.44 -45.44 56.59
CA LYS A 131 -13.13 -44.14 56.36
C LYS A 131 -12.19 -42.94 56.39
N SER A 132 -11.00 -43.10 56.94
CA SER A 132 -10.04 -42.00 57.00
C SER A 132 -9.48 -41.66 55.61
N LEU A 133 -9.28 -40.36 55.40
CA LEU A 133 -8.63 -39.78 54.22
C LEU A 133 -7.22 -39.26 54.57
N ASN A 134 -6.73 -39.51 55.79
CA ASN A 134 -5.43 -39.07 56.27
C ASN A 134 -4.57 -40.29 56.62
N ILE A 135 -3.39 -40.39 55.99
CA ILE A 135 -2.45 -41.50 56.16
C ILE A 135 -1.98 -41.61 57.63
N GLU A 136 -1.78 -40.48 58.32
CA GLU A 136 -1.33 -40.46 59.72
C GLU A 136 -2.42 -40.97 60.68
N GLU A 137 -3.69 -40.63 60.40
CA GLU A 137 -4.84 -41.12 61.16
C GLU A 137 -5.04 -42.64 60.95
N VAL A 138 -4.89 -43.12 59.71
CA VAL A 138 -4.91 -44.55 59.37
C VAL A 138 -3.86 -45.32 60.19
N MET A 139 -2.62 -44.82 60.22
CA MET A 139 -1.55 -45.48 60.96
C MET A 139 -1.79 -45.44 62.47
N THR A 140 -2.34 -44.34 62.99
CA THR A 140 -2.71 -44.21 64.40
C THR A 140 -3.72 -45.28 64.79
N LEU A 141 -4.76 -45.48 63.99
CA LEU A 141 -5.78 -46.50 64.21
C LEU A 141 -5.20 -47.92 64.15
N CYS A 142 -4.28 -48.21 63.21
CA CYS A 142 -3.58 -49.50 63.16
C CYS A 142 -2.75 -49.76 64.44
N THR A 143 -2.01 -48.76 64.93
CA THR A 143 -1.22 -48.91 66.16
C THR A 143 -2.08 -49.11 67.40
N GLN A 144 -3.20 -48.41 67.52
CA GLN A 144 -4.17 -48.62 68.61
C GLN A 144 -4.74 -50.03 68.57
N GLY A 145 -5.03 -50.56 67.38
CA GLY A 145 -5.48 -51.95 67.23
C GLY A 145 -4.45 -52.96 67.72
N LEU A 146 -3.18 -52.80 67.32
CA LEU A 146 -2.10 -53.68 67.74
C LEU A 146 -1.79 -53.55 69.26
N HIS A 147 -1.81 -52.34 69.82
CA HIS A 147 -1.46 -52.10 71.22
C HIS A 147 -2.61 -52.41 72.19
N GLU A 148 -3.81 -51.86 71.96
CA GLU A 148 -4.93 -51.94 72.91
C GLU A 148 -5.83 -53.18 72.72
N VAL A 149 -5.92 -53.70 71.49
CA VAL A 149 -6.82 -54.83 71.17
C VAL A 149 -6.09 -56.17 71.19
N LEU A 150 -4.88 -56.22 70.64
CA LEU A 150 -4.06 -57.45 70.67
C LEU A 150 -3.13 -57.53 71.88
N GLY A 151 -2.96 -56.42 72.61
CA GLY A 151 -2.22 -56.38 73.87
C GLY A 151 -0.70 -56.35 73.71
N PHE A 152 -0.17 -55.96 72.54
CA PHE A 152 1.26 -55.76 72.37
C PHE A 152 1.73 -54.53 73.14
N GLU A 153 2.81 -54.64 73.90
CA GLU A 153 3.20 -53.58 74.83
C GLU A 153 3.80 -52.37 74.13
N ARG A 154 4.54 -52.55 73.03
CA ARG A 154 5.04 -51.44 72.21
C ARG A 154 4.78 -51.71 70.74
N VAL A 155 4.27 -50.69 70.05
CA VAL A 155 4.00 -50.70 68.61
C VAL A 155 4.56 -49.43 67.99
N ASN A 156 5.55 -49.59 67.14
CA ASN A 156 6.22 -48.53 66.42
C ASN A 156 5.83 -48.57 64.94
N VAL A 157 5.65 -47.41 64.32
CA VAL A 157 5.41 -47.27 62.88
C VAL A 157 6.50 -46.42 62.28
N LEU A 158 7.13 -46.99 61.27
CA LEU A 158 8.19 -46.37 60.51
C LEU A 158 7.72 -46.24 59.06
N MET A 159 7.73 -45.02 58.51
CA MET A 159 7.30 -44.75 57.13
C MET A 159 8.49 -44.26 56.31
N ALA A 160 8.58 -44.71 55.05
CA ALA A 160 9.63 -44.27 54.15
C ALA A 160 9.37 -42.83 53.66
N ASP A 161 10.45 -42.07 53.47
CA ASP A 161 10.38 -40.82 52.71
C ASP A 161 10.06 -41.08 51.23
N PRO A 162 9.58 -40.08 50.47
CA PRO A 162 9.25 -40.24 49.05
C PRO A 162 10.42 -40.76 48.19
N GLU A 163 11.66 -40.48 48.60
CA GLU A 163 12.89 -40.96 47.94
C GLU A 163 13.34 -42.37 48.39
N ARG A 164 12.67 -42.94 49.41
CA ARG A 164 12.97 -44.25 50.04
C ARG A 164 14.41 -44.43 50.49
N LYS A 165 15.00 -43.35 50.99
CA LYS A 165 16.35 -43.33 51.55
C LYS A 165 16.34 -43.47 53.06
N ASN A 166 15.26 -43.03 53.72
CA ASN A 166 15.14 -43.09 55.16
C ASN A 166 13.75 -43.53 55.61
N LEU A 167 13.70 -44.22 56.74
CA LEU A 167 12.50 -44.50 57.50
C LEU A 167 12.36 -43.47 58.63
N HIS A 168 11.24 -42.79 58.69
CA HIS A 168 10.93 -41.85 59.74
C HIS A 168 9.94 -42.48 60.72
N PHE A 169 10.14 -42.24 62.01
CA PHE A 169 9.13 -42.60 63.00
C PHE A 169 7.87 -41.76 62.78
N LEU A 170 6.79 -42.43 62.43
CA LEU A 170 5.47 -41.82 62.39
C LEU A 170 4.80 -41.90 63.77
N LEU A 171 4.87 -43.06 64.42
CA LEU A 171 4.22 -43.33 65.71
C LEU A 171 5.05 -44.29 66.58
N ALA A 172 4.98 -44.13 67.90
CA ALA A 172 5.61 -45.03 68.88
C ALA A 172 4.69 -45.19 70.11
N THR A 173 3.77 -46.15 70.02
CA THR A 173 2.77 -46.45 71.05
C THR A 173 3.37 -47.40 72.10
N GLY A 174 3.15 -47.14 73.40
CA GLY A 174 3.70 -47.95 74.51
C GLY A 174 5.11 -47.57 75.01
N SER A 175 5.72 -46.53 74.41
CA SER A 175 7.03 -46.00 74.83
C SER A 175 6.89 -44.62 75.49
N GLU A 176 6.32 -44.56 76.70
CA GLU A 176 6.12 -43.30 77.42
C GLU A 176 7.43 -42.49 77.57
N GLY A 177 7.40 -41.23 77.12
CA GLY A 177 8.51 -40.28 77.16
C GLY A 177 9.43 -40.23 75.93
N PHE A 178 9.11 -40.89 74.82
CA PHE A 178 9.86 -40.79 73.55
C PHE A 178 9.19 -39.82 72.57
N ASP A 179 9.90 -38.78 72.12
CA ASP A 179 9.42 -37.93 71.03
C ASP A 179 9.81 -38.54 69.67
N VAL A 180 8.80 -38.90 68.89
CA VAL A 180 8.97 -39.50 67.55
C VAL A 180 9.43 -38.45 66.52
N ARG A 181 9.22 -37.16 66.80
CA ARG A 181 9.46 -36.09 65.82
C ARG A 181 10.95 -35.95 65.54
N GLY A 182 11.31 -36.06 64.25
CA GLY A 182 12.67 -35.86 63.77
C GLY A 182 13.60 -37.08 63.88
N VAL A 183 13.09 -38.23 64.34
CA VAL A 183 13.90 -39.47 64.38
C VAL A 183 13.81 -40.18 63.03
N SER A 184 14.94 -40.28 62.36
CA SER A 184 15.08 -40.88 61.03
C SER A 184 16.16 -41.96 61.02
N LEU A 185 15.85 -43.07 60.38
CA LEU A 185 16.66 -44.28 60.25
C LEU A 185 17.04 -44.43 58.77
N PRO A 186 18.33 -44.42 58.42
CA PRO A 186 18.75 -44.62 57.04
C PRO A 186 18.45 -46.06 56.62
N LEU A 187 17.85 -46.24 55.45
CA LEU A 187 17.56 -47.55 54.86
C LEU A 187 18.84 -48.22 54.33
N ASP A 188 19.75 -48.57 55.24
CA ASP A 188 20.99 -49.27 54.94
C ASP A 188 21.34 -50.31 56.01
N GLN A 189 22.52 -50.91 55.92
CA GLN A 189 22.96 -51.97 56.83
C GLN A 189 23.06 -51.52 58.31
N ARG A 190 23.08 -50.21 58.62
CA ARG A 190 23.20 -49.69 59.99
C ARG A 190 21.98 -49.97 60.86
N ILE A 191 20.80 -50.12 60.25
CA ILE A 191 19.56 -50.41 60.97
C ILE A 191 19.23 -51.92 60.99
N GLY A 192 20.20 -52.76 60.61
CA GLY A 192 20.17 -54.20 60.76
C GLY A 192 18.92 -54.86 60.17
N ILE A 193 18.22 -55.63 61.00
CA ILE A 193 17.04 -56.41 60.60
C ILE A 193 15.85 -55.54 60.14
N ILE A 194 15.79 -54.27 60.55
CA ILE A 194 14.75 -53.33 60.09
C ILE A 194 14.91 -53.04 58.59
N ASN A 195 16.14 -52.85 58.12
CA ASN A 195 16.40 -52.67 56.69
C ASN A 195 16.10 -53.95 55.90
N LYS A 196 16.46 -55.12 56.43
CA LYS A 196 16.12 -56.40 55.78
C LYS A 196 14.62 -56.62 55.67
N CYS A 197 13.85 -56.32 56.72
CA CYS A 197 12.39 -56.34 56.70
C CYS A 197 11.81 -55.45 55.60
N PHE A 198 12.30 -54.21 55.53
CA PHE A 198 11.82 -53.25 54.54
C PHE A 198 12.20 -53.64 53.09
N ALA A 199 13.45 -54.04 52.86
CA ALA A 199 13.99 -54.34 51.53
C ALA A 199 13.54 -55.71 50.99
N GLU A 200 13.49 -56.74 51.84
CA GLU A 200 13.03 -58.08 51.44
C GLU A 200 11.50 -58.22 51.43
N GLN A 201 10.78 -57.26 52.02
CA GLN A 201 9.32 -57.28 52.18
C GLN A 201 8.81 -58.52 52.93
N LYS A 202 9.63 -59.04 53.84
CA LYS A 202 9.30 -60.23 54.63
C LYS A 202 8.99 -59.87 56.07
N PHE A 203 8.04 -60.60 56.63
CA PHE A 203 7.77 -60.58 58.05
C PHE A 203 8.91 -61.26 58.82
N TYR A 204 9.37 -60.65 59.91
CA TYR A 204 10.41 -61.21 60.78
C TYR A 204 9.93 -61.31 62.21
N LEU A 205 9.98 -62.53 62.77
CA LEU A 205 9.78 -62.83 64.18
C LEU A 205 11.14 -63.16 64.82
N ILE A 206 11.58 -62.37 65.79
CA ILE A 206 12.85 -62.54 66.48
C ILE A 206 12.59 -62.90 67.95
N ASP A 207 12.96 -64.11 68.35
CA ASP A 207 12.81 -64.59 69.74
C ASP A 207 13.93 -64.10 70.67
N ASP A 208 15.16 -64.06 70.16
CA ASP A 208 16.33 -63.55 70.89
C ASP A 208 17.36 -63.02 69.91
N ILE A 209 17.47 -61.69 69.81
CA ILE A 209 18.44 -61.01 68.94
C ILE A 209 19.89 -61.43 69.24
N GLY A 210 20.19 -61.87 70.48
CA GLY A 210 21.53 -62.32 70.89
C GLY A 210 22.04 -63.57 70.17
N LYS A 211 21.15 -64.33 69.52
CA LYS A 211 21.46 -65.53 68.74
C LYS A 211 21.54 -65.26 67.24
N CYS A 212 21.14 -64.07 66.81
CA CYS A 212 21.15 -63.67 65.40
C CYS A 212 22.58 -63.27 64.97
N PRO A 213 22.89 -63.36 63.66
CA PRO A 213 24.17 -62.92 63.13
C PRO A 213 24.35 -61.39 63.22
N GLN A 214 25.60 -60.92 63.14
CA GLN A 214 25.96 -59.51 63.41
C GLN A 214 25.25 -58.48 62.52
N ASP A 215 24.82 -58.88 61.32
CA ASP A 215 24.09 -58.06 60.35
C ASP A 215 22.61 -57.80 60.72
N TYR A 216 22.10 -58.42 61.79
CA TYR A 216 20.75 -58.15 62.33
C TYR A 216 20.75 -57.04 63.37
N TYR A 217 21.91 -56.70 63.93
CA TYR A 217 22.02 -55.75 65.02
C TYR A 217 21.91 -54.30 64.53
N LEU A 218 21.22 -53.48 65.33
CA LEU A 218 21.25 -52.03 65.17
C LEU A 218 22.66 -51.52 65.52
N GLN A 219 23.19 -50.63 64.69
CA GLN A 219 24.46 -49.96 64.94
C GLN A 219 24.24 -48.61 65.64
N SER A 220 25.23 -48.13 66.39
CA SER A 220 25.20 -46.80 67.01
C SER A 220 25.03 -45.69 65.96
N PRO A 221 24.15 -44.69 66.18
CA PRO A 221 23.44 -44.37 67.44
C PRO A 221 22.06 -45.04 67.60
N TYR A 222 21.60 -45.83 66.63
CA TYR A 222 20.23 -46.36 66.59
C TYR A 222 19.97 -47.48 67.60
N ASP A 223 21.01 -48.17 68.03
CA ASP A 223 20.98 -49.18 69.11
C ASP A 223 20.58 -48.59 70.48
N THR A 224 20.77 -47.28 70.67
CA THR A 224 20.39 -46.56 71.90
C THR A 224 18.91 -46.17 71.93
N LEU A 225 18.20 -46.29 70.80
CA LEU A 225 16.79 -45.89 70.70
C LEU A 225 15.91 -46.80 71.55
N LYS A 226 15.37 -46.22 72.63
CA LYS A 226 14.51 -46.92 73.61
C LYS A 226 13.36 -47.71 72.96
N PRO A 227 12.65 -47.22 71.92
CA PRO A 227 11.55 -47.96 71.30
C PRO A 227 11.99 -49.17 70.46
N LEU A 228 13.24 -49.21 70.00
CA LEU A 228 13.79 -50.32 69.19
C LEU A 228 14.65 -51.29 70.00
N ARG A 229 14.92 -50.94 71.26
CA ARG A 229 15.72 -51.75 72.16
C ARG A 229 14.86 -52.85 72.78
N SER A 230 14.85 -54.01 72.14
CA SER A 230 14.27 -55.25 72.67
C SER A 230 15.12 -56.47 72.32
N ARG A 231 15.05 -57.50 73.17
CA ARG A 231 15.65 -58.81 72.85
C ARG A 231 14.77 -59.67 71.95
N SER A 232 13.45 -59.50 72.04
CA SER A 232 12.46 -60.20 71.21
C SER A 232 11.48 -59.19 70.63
N PHE A 233 11.24 -59.25 69.33
CA PHE A 233 10.36 -58.32 68.62
C PHE A 233 9.91 -58.89 67.27
N VAL A 234 8.88 -58.26 66.71
CA VAL A 234 8.29 -58.56 65.42
C VAL A 234 8.45 -57.35 64.51
N LEU A 235 8.83 -57.58 63.26
CA LEU A 235 8.82 -56.58 62.21
C LEU A 235 7.90 -57.02 61.07
N CYS A 236 6.94 -56.17 60.70
CA CYS A 236 6.00 -56.42 59.61
C CYS A 236 6.03 -55.26 58.61
N PRO A 237 6.35 -55.50 57.33
CA PRO A 237 6.34 -54.44 56.32
C PRO A 237 4.91 -54.04 55.93
N ILE A 238 4.73 -52.78 55.53
CA ILE A 238 3.52 -52.26 54.91
C ILE A 238 3.82 -52.09 53.42
N VAL A 239 3.15 -52.87 52.58
CA VAL A 239 3.46 -52.98 51.15
C VAL A 239 2.29 -52.47 50.31
N VAL A 240 2.52 -51.42 49.51
CA VAL A 240 1.52 -50.87 48.57
C VAL A 240 2.02 -51.11 47.15
N LYS A 241 1.21 -51.80 46.32
CA LYS A 241 1.55 -52.16 44.93
C LYS A 241 2.90 -52.89 44.75
N GLY A 242 3.25 -53.77 45.70
CA GLY A 242 4.49 -54.54 45.64
C GLY A 242 5.74 -53.78 46.09
N GLU A 243 5.56 -52.61 46.72
CA GLU A 243 6.65 -51.81 47.27
C GLU A 243 6.42 -51.50 48.75
N SER A 244 7.45 -51.69 49.58
CA SER A 244 7.41 -51.31 51.00
C SER A 244 7.32 -49.80 51.13
N VAL A 245 6.28 -49.31 51.79
CA VAL A 245 6.06 -47.89 52.11
C VAL A 245 6.30 -47.57 53.58
N GLY A 246 6.36 -48.60 54.42
CA GLY A 246 6.66 -48.50 55.84
C GLY A 246 6.77 -49.87 56.49
N LEU A 247 6.87 -49.91 57.82
CA LEU A 247 6.83 -51.14 58.60
C LEU A 247 6.32 -50.87 60.02
N PHE A 248 5.73 -51.91 60.61
CA PHE A 248 5.42 -52.01 62.04
C PHE A 248 6.57 -52.71 62.76
N GLY A 249 7.02 -52.12 63.86
CA GLY A 249 7.93 -52.76 64.81
C GLY A 249 7.25 -52.96 66.15
N ILE A 250 7.06 -54.21 66.56
CA ILE A 250 6.18 -54.58 67.68
C ILE A 250 6.98 -55.40 68.69
N ASP A 251 6.85 -55.10 69.98
CA ASP A 251 7.50 -55.90 71.02
C ASP A 251 6.71 -55.99 72.33
N ASN A 252 7.11 -56.93 73.19
CA ASN A 252 6.62 -57.16 74.54
C ASN A 252 7.76 -56.98 75.57
N ALA A 253 8.24 -55.75 75.71
CA ALA A 253 9.43 -55.40 76.48
C ALA A 253 9.44 -55.80 77.97
N TYR A 254 8.29 -55.76 78.62
CA TYR A 254 8.09 -55.94 80.05
C TYR A 254 7.67 -57.38 80.37
N SER A 255 6.65 -57.91 79.70
CA SER A 255 6.17 -59.28 79.92
C SER A 255 7.06 -60.36 79.31
N ARG A 256 7.88 -60.02 78.29
CA ARG A 256 8.71 -60.96 77.52
C ARG A 256 7.94 -62.14 76.93
N ARG A 257 6.64 -61.96 76.65
CA ARG A 257 5.83 -62.94 75.92
C ARG A 257 6.36 -63.07 74.49
N LEU A 258 6.77 -64.29 74.12
CA LEU A 258 7.10 -64.65 72.74
C LEU A 258 5.81 -64.62 71.90
N ALA A 259 5.88 -64.01 70.71
CA ALA A 259 4.76 -63.99 69.79
C ALA A 259 4.64 -65.35 69.08
N ASN A 260 3.40 -65.84 68.93
CA ASN A 260 3.13 -67.15 68.31
C ASN A 260 2.73 -66.98 66.83
N GLU A 261 2.64 -68.06 66.04
CA GLU A 261 2.20 -67.99 64.62
C GLU A 261 0.83 -67.30 64.43
N SER A 262 -0.10 -67.38 65.40
CA SER A 262 -1.38 -66.66 65.34
C SER A 262 -1.25 -65.12 65.45
N ASP A 263 -0.17 -64.63 66.05
CA ASP A 263 0.12 -63.20 66.19
C ASP A 263 0.63 -62.64 64.84
N GLU A 264 1.34 -63.45 64.04
CA GLU A 264 1.84 -63.09 62.71
C GLU A 264 0.71 -62.75 61.72
N ASP A 265 -0.29 -63.63 61.58
CA ASP A 265 -1.42 -63.42 60.65
C ASP A 265 -2.20 -62.13 60.98
N THR A 266 -2.34 -61.82 62.27
CA THR A 266 -3.11 -60.67 62.73
C THR A 266 -2.36 -59.35 62.51
N ILE A 267 -1.03 -59.35 62.68
CA ILE A 267 -0.19 -58.19 62.41
C ILE A 267 -0.14 -57.90 60.90
N ARG A 268 -0.01 -58.94 60.07
CA ARG A 268 -0.07 -58.81 58.60
C ARG A 268 -1.39 -58.21 58.13
N LEU A 269 -2.51 -58.62 58.71
CA LEU A 269 -3.83 -58.08 58.37
C LEU A 269 -3.94 -56.56 58.60
N PHE A 270 -3.35 -56.02 59.68
CA PHE A 270 -3.30 -54.57 59.91
C PHE A 270 -2.39 -53.85 58.90
N ALA A 271 -1.29 -54.48 58.49
CA ALA A 271 -0.42 -53.94 57.45
C ALA A 271 -1.10 -53.87 56.08
N ASP A 272 -1.85 -54.90 55.70
CA ASP A 272 -2.62 -54.92 54.45
C ASP A 272 -3.74 -53.87 54.45
N GLN A 273 -4.42 -53.65 55.59
CA GLN A 273 -5.45 -52.61 55.69
C GLN A 273 -4.87 -51.20 55.62
N ALA A 274 -3.71 -50.96 56.22
CA ALA A 274 -3.00 -49.70 56.08
C ALA A 274 -2.61 -49.45 54.61
N ALA A 275 -2.12 -50.48 53.91
CA ALA A 275 -1.75 -50.39 52.51
C ALA A 275 -2.94 -50.06 51.59
N ALA A 276 -4.08 -50.72 51.78
CA ALA A 276 -5.29 -50.47 51.00
C ALA A 276 -5.82 -49.03 51.19
N ALA A 277 -5.79 -48.51 52.41
CA ALA A 277 -6.20 -47.14 52.71
C ALA A 277 -5.28 -46.09 52.06
N ILE A 278 -3.96 -46.30 52.09
CA ILE A 278 -2.98 -45.42 51.39
C ILE A 278 -3.27 -45.37 49.90
N MET A 279 -3.51 -46.52 49.25
CA MET A 279 -3.79 -46.57 47.82
C MET A 279 -5.04 -45.77 47.43
N ARG A 280 -6.09 -45.85 48.24
CA ARG A 280 -7.32 -45.09 48.02
C ARG A 280 -7.12 -43.59 48.15
N ILE A 281 -6.44 -43.14 49.21
CA ILE A 281 -6.18 -41.70 49.46
C ILE A 281 -5.42 -41.09 48.28
N ASN A 282 -4.41 -41.79 47.78
CA ASN A 282 -3.63 -41.33 46.62
C ASN A 282 -4.45 -41.26 45.32
N LEU A 283 -5.42 -42.16 45.12
CA LEU A 283 -6.26 -42.18 43.92
C LEU A 283 -7.26 -41.02 43.89
N LEU A 284 -7.80 -40.63 45.05
CA LEU A 284 -8.71 -39.48 45.18
C LEU A 284 -8.00 -38.14 44.90
N GLY A 285 -6.75 -37.96 45.34
CA GLY A 285 -5.98 -36.74 45.06
C GLY A 285 -5.63 -36.53 43.58
N ALA A 286 -5.40 -37.62 42.84
CA ALA A 286 -5.11 -37.55 41.40
C ALA A 286 -6.33 -37.10 40.57
N ILE A 287 -7.53 -37.50 40.98
CA ILE A 287 -8.78 -37.12 40.29
C ILE A 287 -9.02 -35.60 40.41
N ASP A 288 -8.80 -35.02 41.60
CA ASP A 288 -9.03 -33.58 41.83
C ASP A 288 -8.03 -32.67 41.06
N THR A 289 -6.84 -33.18 40.76
CA THR A 289 -5.86 -32.43 39.94
C THR A 289 -6.25 -32.45 38.46
N LEU A 290 -6.67 -33.61 37.95
CA LEU A 290 -7.10 -33.77 36.56
C LEU A 290 -8.34 -32.96 36.23
N THR A 291 -9.27 -32.80 37.18
CA THR A 291 -10.48 -32.00 36.95
C THR A 291 -10.17 -30.52 36.82
N SER A 292 -9.23 -29.99 37.61
CA SER A 292 -8.82 -28.58 37.52
C SER A 292 -8.09 -28.25 36.23
N GLU A 293 -7.17 -29.11 35.76
CA GLU A 293 -6.42 -28.86 34.51
C GLU A 293 -7.31 -28.90 33.27
N LEU A 294 -8.35 -29.74 33.27
CA LEU A 294 -9.32 -29.81 32.18
C LEU A 294 -10.14 -28.51 32.06
N ASP A 295 -10.60 -27.95 33.19
CA ASP A 295 -11.39 -26.71 33.20
C ASP A 295 -10.59 -25.49 32.70
N ASP A 296 -9.32 -25.38 33.13
CA ASP A 296 -8.41 -24.33 32.67
C ASP A 296 -8.12 -24.43 31.16
N THR A 297 -7.95 -25.65 30.65
CA THR A 297 -7.68 -25.89 29.21
C THR A 297 -8.86 -25.47 28.34
N PHE A 298 -10.10 -25.80 28.75
CA PHE A 298 -11.29 -25.41 27.99
C PHE A 298 -11.56 -23.89 28.06
N SER A 299 -11.34 -23.27 29.21
CA SER A 299 -11.46 -21.82 29.37
C SER A 299 -10.45 -21.05 28.50
N GLY A 300 -9.18 -21.50 28.47
CA GLY A 300 -8.15 -20.92 27.60
C GLY A 300 -8.42 -21.12 26.10
N PHE A 301 -9.18 -22.14 25.73
CA PHE A 301 -9.55 -22.40 24.34
C PHE A 301 -10.67 -21.48 23.84
N LEU A 302 -11.73 -21.27 24.64
CA LEU A 302 -12.81 -20.35 24.29
C LEU A 302 -12.29 -18.93 24.03
N GLN A 303 -11.32 -18.48 24.83
CA GLN A 303 -10.66 -17.20 24.60
C GLN A 303 -9.88 -17.15 23.28
N LYS A 304 -9.25 -18.25 22.87
CA LYS A 304 -8.54 -18.35 21.57
C LYS A 304 -9.49 -18.36 20.38
N GLN A 305 -10.71 -18.88 20.52
CA GLN A 305 -11.73 -18.84 19.47
C GLN A 305 -12.12 -17.40 19.12
N GLU A 306 -12.39 -16.58 20.13
CA GLU A 306 -12.76 -15.18 19.94
C GLU A 306 -11.65 -14.37 19.25
N VAL A 307 -10.39 -14.57 19.69
CA VAL A 307 -9.22 -13.92 19.09
C VAL A 307 -9.05 -14.37 17.63
N PHE A 308 -9.19 -15.67 17.33
CA PHE A 308 -9.05 -16.19 15.98
C PHE A 308 -10.09 -15.59 15.03
N SER A 309 -11.36 -15.57 15.41
CA SER A 309 -12.42 -14.95 14.60
C SER A 309 -12.12 -13.48 14.33
N ARG A 310 -11.67 -12.72 15.33
CA ARG A 310 -11.30 -11.31 15.15
C ARG A 310 -10.13 -11.13 14.18
N THR A 311 -9.11 -11.99 14.23
CA THR A 311 -7.98 -11.93 13.29
C THR A 311 -8.41 -12.23 11.85
N VAL A 312 -9.27 -13.22 11.63
CA VAL A 312 -9.83 -13.53 10.31
C VAL A 312 -10.59 -12.33 9.74
N TYR A 313 -11.49 -11.72 10.52
CA TYR A 313 -12.24 -10.54 10.07
C TYR A 313 -11.31 -9.37 9.74
N SER A 314 -10.27 -9.14 10.55
CA SER A 314 -9.29 -8.08 10.27
C SER A 314 -8.46 -8.36 9.01
N LEU A 315 -8.13 -9.63 8.74
CA LEU A 315 -7.36 -10.03 7.58
C LEU A 315 -8.20 -9.91 6.30
N LYS A 316 -9.47 -10.32 6.35
CA LYS A 316 -10.42 -10.13 5.24
C LYS A 316 -10.60 -8.64 4.91
N ALA A 317 -10.79 -7.80 5.92
CA ALA A 317 -10.88 -6.35 5.71
C ALA A 317 -9.58 -5.74 5.14
N ALA A 318 -8.42 -6.26 5.53
CA ALA A 318 -7.14 -5.83 4.96
C ALA A 318 -6.98 -6.24 3.49
N ILE A 319 -7.45 -7.43 3.10
CA ILE A 319 -7.47 -7.91 1.72
C ILE A 319 -8.42 -7.06 0.87
N ASP A 320 -9.63 -6.77 1.36
CA ASP A 320 -10.58 -5.88 0.67
C ASP A 320 -9.98 -4.49 0.44
N SER A 321 -9.30 -3.94 1.46
CA SER A 321 -8.60 -2.66 1.34
C SER A 321 -7.41 -2.73 0.36
N LEU A 322 -6.74 -3.87 0.24
CA LEU A 322 -5.67 -4.09 -0.72
C LEU A 322 -6.22 -4.13 -2.16
N PHE A 323 -7.38 -4.77 -2.38
CA PHE A 323 -8.06 -4.76 -3.68
C PHE A 323 -8.53 -3.35 -4.08
N ASP A 324 -9.11 -2.57 -3.18
CA ASP A 324 -9.46 -1.17 -3.46
C ASP A 324 -8.22 -0.31 -3.75
N GLY A 325 -7.15 -0.49 -2.96
CA GLY A 325 -5.88 0.21 -3.17
C GLY A 325 -5.22 -0.10 -4.51
N THR A 326 -5.17 -1.38 -4.89
CA THR A 326 -4.61 -1.82 -6.17
C THR A 326 -5.46 -1.35 -7.35
N ALA A 327 -6.79 -1.39 -7.26
CA ALA A 327 -7.67 -0.84 -8.30
C ALA A 327 -7.44 0.66 -8.53
N ARG A 328 -7.25 1.44 -7.46
CA ARG A 328 -6.91 2.88 -7.57
C ARG A 328 -5.56 3.11 -8.22
N ILE A 329 -4.55 2.30 -7.88
CA ILE A 329 -3.21 2.37 -8.50
C ILE A 329 -3.29 2.04 -9.99
N ALA A 330 -4.06 1.02 -10.37
CA ALA A 330 -4.26 0.66 -11.78
C ALA A 330 -4.87 1.82 -12.58
N HIS A 331 -5.96 2.42 -12.08
CA HIS A 331 -6.57 3.59 -12.72
C HIS A 331 -5.64 4.80 -12.78
N ALA A 332 -4.88 5.07 -11.71
CA ALA A 332 -3.90 6.15 -11.70
C ALA A 332 -2.79 5.90 -12.74
N SER A 333 -2.34 4.65 -12.89
CA SER A 333 -1.34 4.26 -13.88
C SER A 333 -1.83 4.46 -15.32
N GLU A 334 -3.08 4.09 -15.60
CA GLU A 334 -3.73 4.33 -16.89
C GLU A 334 -3.80 5.83 -17.22
N SER A 335 -4.24 6.65 -16.26
CA SER A 335 -4.29 8.11 -16.42
C SER A 335 -2.90 8.73 -16.64
N VAL A 336 -1.87 8.20 -15.97
CA VAL A 336 -0.47 8.60 -16.21
C VAL A 336 -0.03 8.22 -17.63
N MET A 337 -0.38 7.04 -18.14
CA MET A 337 -0.05 6.65 -19.52
C MET A 337 -0.70 7.58 -20.55
N THR A 338 -1.97 7.94 -20.38
CA THR A 338 -2.63 8.93 -21.26
C THR A 338 -1.91 10.28 -21.21
N SER A 339 -1.55 10.75 -20.00
CA SER A 339 -0.82 12.01 -19.82
C SER A 339 0.56 11.98 -20.47
N VAL A 340 1.24 10.83 -20.43
CA VAL A 340 2.52 10.58 -21.09
C VAL A 340 2.38 10.67 -22.61
N GLU A 341 1.34 10.08 -23.20
CA GLU A 341 1.07 10.16 -24.65
C GLU A 341 0.80 11.60 -25.10
N GLU A 342 -0.05 12.32 -24.37
CA GLU A 342 -0.34 13.73 -24.64
C GLU A 342 0.92 14.60 -24.54
N THR A 343 1.72 14.40 -23.49
CA THR A 343 2.97 15.14 -23.29
C THR A 343 3.98 14.80 -24.38
N SER A 344 4.08 13.53 -24.79
CA SER A 344 4.96 13.09 -25.89
C SER A 344 4.60 13.78 -27.20
N SER A 345 3.31 13.85 -27.52
CA SER A 345 2.79 14.56 -28.70
C SER A 345 3.14 16.05 -28.66
N ALA A 346 2.91 16.72 -27.52
CA ALA A 346 3.24 18.13 -27.34
C ALA A 346 4.75 18.40 -27.50
N VAL A 347 5.59 17.52 -26.98
CA VAL A 347 7.05 17.60 -27.12
C VAL A 347 7.50 17.38 -28.56
N GLY A 348 6.86 16.47 -29.29
CA GLY A 348 7.07 16.30 -30.73
C GLY A 348 6.74 17.57 -31.52
N GLN A 349 5.63 18.23 -31.17
CA GLN A 349 5.22 19.50 -31.79
C GLN A 349 6.21 20.63 -31.48
N ILE A 350 6.70 20.71 -30.23
CA ILE A 350 7.78 21.65 -29.85
C ILE A 350 9.05 21.39 -30.68
N SER A 351 9.45 20.13 -30.84
CA SER A 351 10.63 19.79 -31.66
C SER A 351 10.49 20.30 -33.10
N PHE A 352 9.31 20.09 -33.70
CA PHE A 352 9.03 20.58 -35.04
C PHE A 352 9.08 22.11 -35.12
N SER A 353 8.51 22.81 -34.13
CA SER A 353 8.58 24.28 -34.07
C SER A 353 10.02 24.80 -33.95
N ILE A 354 10.88 24.12 -33.17
CA ILE A 354 12.30 24.49 -33.04
C ILE A 354 13.04 24.33 -34.38
N ASP A 355 12.76 23.26 -35.13
CA ASP A 355 13.34 23.06 -36.46
C ASP A 355 12.87 24.14 -37.45
N GLN A 356 11.59 24.53 -37.40
CA GLN A 356 11.07 25.64 -38.20
C GLN A 356 11.74 26.97 -37.86
N VAL A 357 11.92 27.29 -36.57
CA VAL A 357 12.64 28.50 -36.13
C VAL A 357 14.07 28.48 -36.67
N THR A 358 14.76 27.35 -36.58
CA THR A 358 16.13 27.20 -37.09
C THR A 358 16.21 27.43 -38.60
N ASN A 359 15.25 26.90 -39.37
CA ASN A 359 15.18 27.14 -40.82
C ASN A 359 14.90 28.62 -41.15
N ASN A 360 14.00 29.27 -40.40
CA ASN A 360 13.72 30.69 -40.57
C ASN A 360 14.94 31.56 -40.25
N LEU A 361 15.76 31.17 -39.27
CA LEU A 361 17.02 31.87 -38.97
C LEU A 361 18.04 31.77 -40.10
N ASN A 362 18.11 30.64 -40.80
CA ASN A 362 18.97 30.52 -42.00
C ASN A 362 18.51 31.46 -43.11
N PHE A 363 17.20 31.58 -43.33
CA PHE A 363 16.63 32.53 -44.28
C PHE A 363 16.89 33.99 -43.86
N LEU A 364 16.78 34.28 -42.57
CA LEU A 364 17.08 35.60 -42.02
C LEU A 364 18.56 35.96 -42.23
N ALA A 365 19.48 35.02 -42.03
CA ALA A 365 20.91 35.23 -42.28
C ALA A 365 21.20 35.59 -43.75
N ASP A 366 20.62 34.86 -44.70
CA ASP A 366 20.74 35.18 -46.14
C ASP A 366 20.13 36.55 -46.47
N THR A 367 19.02 36.91 -45.83
CA THR A 367 18.39 38.23 -45.99
C THR A 367 19.27 39.35 -45.42
N ILE A 368 19.93 39.12 -44.29
CA ILE A 368 20.90 40.05 -43.68
C ILE A 368 22.05 40.29 -44.66
N ASP A 369 22.68 39.24 -45.20
CA ASP A 369 23.82 39.37 -46.13
C ASP A 369 23.44 40.16 -47.39
N LYS A 370 22.25 39.89 -47.95
CA LYS A 370 21.71 40.66 -49.08
C LYS A 370 21.45 42.12 -48.71
N SER A 371 20.95 42.38 -47.51
CA SER A 371 20.68 43.74 -47.03
C SER A 371 21.97 44.53 -46.83
N VAL A 372 23.02 43.91 -46.27
CA VAL A 372 24.35 44.53 -46.18
C VAL A 372 24.87 44.91 -47.56
N SER A 373 24.83 43.97 -48.51
CA SER A 373 25.28 44.20 -49.89
C SER A 373 24.52 45.36 -50.55
N ALA A 374 23.19 45.42 -50.36
CA ALA A 374 22.37 46.50 -50.89
C ALA A 374 22.70 47.86 -50.24
N MET A 375 23.05 47.89 -48.95
CA MET A 375 23.49 49.13 -48.28
C MET A 375 24.86 49.60 -48.76
N GLU A 376 25.79 48.69 -49.05
CA GLU A 376 27.09 49.03 -49.66
C GLU A 376 26.91 49.62 -51.06
N GLU A 377 26.05 49.02 -51.89
CA GLU A 377 25.72 49.53 -53.22
C GLU A 377 25.04 50.90 -53.13
N MET A 378 24.11 51.09 -52.19
CA MET A 378 23.46 52.36 -51.93
C MET A 378 24.46 53.43 -51.52
N HIS A 379 25.40 53.12 -50.63
CA HIS A 379 26.47 54.03 -50.23
C HIS A 379 27.31 54.48 -51.43
N ALA A 380 27.72 53.53 -52.28
CA ALA A 380 28.48 53.84 -53.50
C ALA A 380 27.68 54.73 -54.47
N SER A 381 26.37 54.44 -54.63
CA SER A 381 25.48 55.24 -55.47
C SER A 381 25.32 56.67 -54.96
N ILE A 382 25.11 56.86 -53.65
CA ILE A 382 25.01 58.20 -53.04
C ILE A 382 26.30 59.00 -53.26
N LYS A 383 27.47 58.36 -53.10
CA LYS A 383 28.77 59.01 -53.36
C LYS A 383 28.93 59.44 -54.83
N ASN A 384 28.38 58.67 -55.77
CA ASN A 384 28.35 59.07 -57.18
C ASN A 384 27.42 60.26 -57.41
N VAL A 385 26.27 60.30 -56.75
CA VAL A 385 25.34 61.45 -56.80
C VAL A 385 26.00 62.71 -56.24
N GLU A 386 26.65 62.61 -55.08
CA GLU A 386 27.41 63.71 -54.47
C GLU A 386 28.47 64.28 -55.43
N LYS A 387 29.27 63.40 -56.05
CA LYS A 387 30.26 63.79 -57.06
C LYS A 387 29.62 64.47 -58.27
N ASN A 388 28.52 63.93 -58.78
CA ASN A 388 27.83 64.49 -59.94
C ASN A 388 27.19 65.86 -59.63
N ALA A 389 26.66 66.04 -58.41
CA ALA A 389 26.15 67.32 -57.94
C ALA A 389 27.27 68.37 -57.87
N ALA A 390 28.44 68.02 -57.32
CA ALA A 390 29.59 68.91 -57.28
C ALA A 390 30.08 69.33 -58.67
N VAL A 391 30.15 68.39 -59.63
CA VAL A 391 30.50 68.70 -61.03
C VAL A 391 29.44 69.59 -61.68
N SER A 392 28.16 69.32 -61.43
CA SER A 392 27.05 70.12 -61.97
C SER A 392 27.05 71.55 -61.42
N HIS A 393 27.42 71.71 -60.14
CA HIS A 393 27.59 73.02 -59.51
C HIS A 393 28.71 73.82 -60.19
N GLU A 394 29.87 73.20 -60.42
CA GLU A 394 31.01 73.83 -61.11
C GLU A 394 30.66 74.23 -62.55
N VAL A 395 29.96 73.35 -63.29
CA VAL A 395 29.49 73.64 -64.65
C VAL A 395 28.54 74.83 -64.64
N SER A 396 27.56 74.84 -63.74
CA SER A 396 26.59 75.94 -63.62
C SER A 396 27.27 77.25 -63.25
N GLN A 397 28.25 77.22 -62.35
CA GLN A 397 29.07 78.39 -62.01
C GLN A 397 29.82 78.93 -63.23
N ARG A 398 30.40 78.08 -64.07
CA ARG A 398 31.05 78.51 -65.32
C ARG A 398 30.07 79.12 -66.30
N VAL A 399 28.89 78.53 -66.48
CA VAL A 399 27.83 79.08 -67.35
C VAL A 399 27.40 80.47 -66.86
N ARG A 400 27.23 80.66 -65.55
CA ARG A 400 26.93 81.96 -64.94
C ARG A 400 27.98 83.02 -65.31
N LEU A 401 29.25 82.70 -65.09
CA LEU A 401 30.38 83.61 -65.40
C LEU A 401 30.46 83.93 -66.91
N GLN A 402 30.19 82.96 -67.77
CA GLN A 402 30.19 83.15 -69.22
C GLN A 402 29.00 84.00 -69.69
N ALA A 403 27.83 83.83 -69.08
CA ALA A 403 26.65 84.64 -69.36
C ALA A 403 26.88 86.11 -68.93
N ASP A 404 27.48 86.34 -67.77
CA ASP A 404 27.87 87.68 -67.29
C ASP A 404 28.84 88.36 -68.28
N ALA A 405 29.94 87.67 -68.61
CA ALA A 405 30.92 88.20 -69.56
C ALA A 405 30.33 88.43 -70.96
N GLY A 406 29.42 87.57 -71.40
CA GLY A 406 28.67 87.75 -72.65
C GLY A 406 27.77 88.99 -72.61
N ASN A 407 27.07 89.21 -71.50
CA ASN A 407 26.18 90.34 -71.32
C ASN A 407 26.95 91.67 -71.32
N ASP A 408 28.11 91.71 -70.66
CA ASP A 408 29.02 92.87 -70.70
C ASP A 408 29.46 93.19 -72.14
N LYS A 409 29.82 92.16 -72.91
CA LYS A 409 30.26 92.33 -74.30
C LYS A 409 29.13 92.78 -75.24
N VAL A 410 27.91 92.33 -75.00
CA VAL A 410 26.72 92.82 -75.70
C VAL A 410 26.47 94.29 -75.35
N GLY A 411 26.62 94.68 -74.08
CA GLY A 411 26.54 96.08 -73.65
C GLY A 411 27.54 96.98 -74.37
N GLU A 412 28.81 96.57 -74.47
CA GLU A 412 29.82 97.28 -75.26
C GLU A 412 29.43 97.42 -76.74
N THR A 413 28.84 96.36 -77.32
CA THR A 413 28.42 96.34 -78.73
C THR A 413 27.26 97.30 -78.98
N ILE A 414 26.28 97.35 -78.07
CA ILE A 414 25.16 98.30 -78.15
C ILE A 414 25.69 99.74 -78.07
N ALA A 415 26.58 100.05 -77.13
CA ALA A 415 27.18 101.38 -77.02
C ALA A 415 27.93 101.81 -78.29
N ALA A 416 28.66 100.88 -78.93
CA ALA A 416 29.32 101.14 -80.20
C ALA A 416 28.32 101.40 -81.35
N LEU A 417 27.20 100.67 -81.38
CA LEU A 417 26.13 100.89 -82.37
C LEU A 417 25.42 102.24 -82.17
N GLU A 418 25.20 102.67 -80.93
CA GLU A 418 24.67 104.01 -80.63
C GLU A 418 25.62 105.13 -81.10
N GLU A 419 26.93 104.92 -80.98
CA GLU A 419 27.92 105.85 -81.52
C GLU A 419 27.89 105.89 -83.06
N ILE A 420 27.78 104.72 -83.71
CA ILE A 420 27.61 104.63 -85.17
C ILE A 420 26.32 105.34 -85.59
N GLN A 421 25.22 105.14 -84.88
CA GLN A 421 23.93 105.80 -85.16
C GLN A 421 24.09 107.32 -85.14
N ARG A 422 24.80 107.87 -84.15
CA ARG A 422 25.12 109.30 -84.08
C ARG A 422 25.96 109.77 -85.26
N SER A 423 26.98 109.00 -85.65
CA SER A 423 27.82 109.32 -86.82
C SER A 423 27.04 109.29 -88.13
N VAL A 424 26.10 108.36 -88.28
CA VAL A 424 25.19 108.26 -89.44
C VAL A 424 24.27 109.49 -89.49
N GLU A 425 23.71 109.93 -88.37
CA GLU A 425 22.88 111.14 -88.28
C GLU A 425 23.65 112.40 -88.71
N ILE A 426 24.87 112.59 -88.20
CA ILE A 426 25.74 113.73 -88.57
C ILE A 426 26.06 113.69 -90.07
N SER A 427 26.32 112.50 -90.60
CA SER A 427 26.60 112.32 -92.04
C SER A 427 25.38 112.66 -92.89
N PHE A 428 24.18 112.24 -92.47
CA PHE A 428 22.92 112.58 -93.13
C PHE A 428 22.73 114.09 -93.24
N GLU A 429 22.90 114.82 -92.13
CA GLU A 429 22.81 116.28 -92.11
C GLU A 429 23.85 116.93 -93.03
N GLY A 430 25.08 116.40 -93.05
CA GLY A 430 26.15 116.87 -93.93
C GLY A 430 25.77 116.79 -95.41
N ILE A 431 25.19 115.66 -95.82
CA ILE A 431 24.72 115.45 -97.20
C ILE A 431 23.54 116.35 -97.54
N MET A 432 22.60 116.56 -96.62
CA MET A 432 21.49 117.49 -96.82
C MET A 432 21.97 118.93 -97.00
N ARG A 433 22.94 119.38 -96.21
CA ARG A 433 23.59 120.69 -96.40
C ARG A 433 24.31 120.79 -97.75
N LEU A 434 24.98 119.72 -98.21
CA LEU A 434 25.62 119.69 -99.52
C LEU A 434 24.59 119.80 -100.66
N ALA A 435 23.48 119.06 -100.57
CA ALA A 435 22.39 119.11 -101.54
C ALA A 435 21.78 120.51 -101.62
N GLU A 436 21.51 121.14 -100.46
CA GLU A 436 20.97 122.50 -100.38
C GLU A 436 21.93 123.53 -101.01
N ASN A 437 23.21 123.51 -100.62
CA ASN A 437 24.22 124.41 -101.17
C ASN A 437 24.43 124.21 -102.68
N SER A 438 24.41 122.96 -103.15
CA SER A 438 24.51 122.64 -104.57
C SER A 438 23.30 123.16 -105.35
N GLY A 439 22.09 123.06 -104.79
CA GLY A 439 20.88 123.64 -105.37
C GLY A 439 20.93 125.17 -105.47
N ARG A 440 21.49 125.83 -104.43
CA ARG A 440 21.73 127.28 -104.45
C ARG A 440 22.75 127.68 -105.53
N ILE A 441 23.85 126.94 -105.65
CA ILE A 441 24.84 127.16 -106.71
C ILE A 441 24.21 126.95 -108.09
N GLY A 442 23.43 125.88 -108.29
CA GLY A 442 22.70 125.63 -109.54
C GLY A 442 21.78 126.80 -109.92
N SER A 443 21.10 127.40 -108.95
CA SER A 443 20.28 128.60 -109.16
C SER A 443 21.10 129.82 -109.60
N ILE A 444 22.27 130.04 -108.97
CA ILE A 444 23.20 131.12 -109.36
C ILE A 444 23.74 130.87 -110.78
N VAL A 445 24.16 129.65 -111.10
CA VAL A 445 24.66 129.28 -112.43
C VAL A 445 23.61 129.52 -113.51
N LYS A 446 22.33 129.25 -113.22
CA LYS A 446 21.20 129.57 -114.10
C LYS A 446 21.08 131.08 -114.34
N ILE A 447 21.18 131.90 -113.29
CA ILE A 447 21.17 133.37 -113.41
C ILE A 447 22.35 133.85 -114.24
N ILE A 448 23.56 133.31 -114.03
CA ILE A 448 24.74 133.68 -114.82
C ILE A 448 24.52 133.30 -116.29
N LYS A 449 24.03 132.08 -116.58
CA LYS A 449 23.70 131.66 -117.95
C LYS A 449 22.70 132.60 -118.62
N ASP A 450 21.68 133.07 -117.89
CA ASP A 450 20.71 134.04 -118.38
C ASP A 450 21.33 135.42 -118.62
N ILE A 451 22.20 135.90 -117.72
CA ILE A 451 22.97 137.14 -117.90
C ILE A 451 23.87 137.01 -119.13
N THR A 452 24.65 135.95 -119.23
CA THR A 452 25.54 135.69 -120.36
C THR A 452 24.80 135.62 -121.68
N LYS A 453 23.60 135.02 -121.72
CA LYS A 453 22.73 135.04 -122.91
C LYS A 453 22.29 136.47 -123.27
N LYS A 454 21.92 137.28 -122.28
CA LYS A 454 21.59 138.71 -122.48
C LYS A 454 22.81 139.50 -122.94
N THR A 455 23.99 139.30 -122.35
CA THR A 455 25.24 139.95 -122.73
C THR A 455 25.65 139.58 -124.15
N ASN A 456 25.52 138.31 -124.54
CA ASN A 456 25.77 137.86 -125.92
C ASN A 456 24.84 138.57 -126.92
N LEU A 457 23.55 138.75 -126.57
CA LEU A 457 22.60 139.49 -127.40
C LEU A 457 22.92 140.99 -127.45
N LEU A 458 23.31 141.60 -126.33
CA LEU A 458 23.74 143.01 -126.27
C LEU A 458 25.02 143.25 -127.08
N ALA A 459 26.00 142.36 -126.95
CA ALA A 459 27.26 142.40 -127.70
C ALA A 459 27.01 142.21 -129.21
N LEU A 460 26.09 141.31 -129.59
CA LEU A 460 25.66 141.16 -130.98
C LEU A 460 25.02 142.45 -131.51
N ASN A 461 24.10 143.06 -130.75
CA ASN A 461 23.49 144.34 -131.14
C ASN A 461 24.53 145.46 -131.25
N ALA A 462 25.50 145.53 -130.33
CA ALA A 462 26.59 146.50 -130.39
C ALA A 462 27.52 146.27 -131.60
N SER A 463 27.81 145.02 -131.94
CA SER A 463 28.61 144.65 -133.12
C SER A 463 27.90 145.05 -134.42
N ILE A 464 26.57 144.86 -134.49
CA ILE A 464 25.73 145.33 -135.62
C ILE A 464 25.76 146.86 -135.73
N ILE A 465 25.59 147.58 -134.62
CA ILE A 465 25.60 149.06 -134.62
C ILE A 465 27.00 149.60 -134.99
N ALA A 466 28.07 148.97 -134.50
CA ALA A 466 29.44 149.30 -134.85
C ALA A 466 29.73 149.08 -136.35
N ALA A 467 29.21 148.00 -136.93
CA ALA A 467 29.28 147.76 -138.37
C ALA A 467 28.47 148.79 -139.17
N GLN A 468 27.31 149.24 -138.64
CA GLN A 468 26.51 150.32 -139.26
C GLN A 468 27.19 151.70 -139.22
N ALA A 469 28.02 151.98 -138.22
CA ALA A 469 28.74 153.25 -138.07
C ALA A 469 30.00 153.38 -138.98
N GLY A 470 30.33 152.36 -139.77
CA GLY A 470 31.43 152.41 -140.75
C GLY A 470 32.81 152.58 -140.09
N GLU A 471 33.67 153.46 -140.63
CA GLU A 471 35.03 153.68 -140.09
C GLU A 471 35.04 154.20 -138.65
N PHE A 472 34.04 155.00 -138.25
CA PHE A 472 33.94 155.56 -136.89
C PHE A 472 33.55 154.52 -135.82
N GLY A 473 33.03 153.35 -136.23
CA GLY A 473 32.60 152.27 -135.33
C GLY A 473 33.61 151.13 -135.16
N LYS A 474 34.74 151.16 -135.87
CA LYS A 474 35.68 150.03 -135.99
C LYS A 474 36.23 149.57 -134.63
N ASP A 475 36.69 150.50 -133.79
CA ASP A 475 37.21 150.17 -132.45
C ASP A 475 36.11 149.63 -131.52
N PHE A 476 34.88 150.14 -131.65
CA PHE A 476 33.70 149.65 -130.91
C PHE A 476 33.28 148.24 -131.35
N GLY A 477 33.40 147.93 -132.65
CA GLY A 477 33.07 146.63 -133.22
C GLY A 477 33.99 145.52 -132.73
N VAL A 478 35.29 145.80 -132.60
CA VAL A 478 36.27 144.86 -132.03
C VAL A 478 35.92 144.53 -130.58
N VAL A 479 35.61 145.55 -129.75
CA VAL A 479 35.21 145.35 -128.35
C VAL A 479 33.88 144.58 -128.24
N ALA A 480 32.93 144.83 -129.15
CA ALA A 480 31.65 144.12 -129.17
C ALA A 480 31.82 142.64 -129.58
N GLU A 481 32.67 142.31 -130.55
CA GLU A 481 32.94 140.91 -130.92
C GLU A 481 33.71 140.17 -129.82
N GLU A 482 34.65 140.83 -129.14
CA GLU A 482 35.36 140.26 -127.99
C GLU A 482 34.39 140.00 -126.82
N MET A 483 33.47 140.93 -126.53
CA MET A 483 32.40 140.71 -125.53
C MET A 483 31.47 139.55 -125.91
N ARG A 484 31.22 139.35 -127.22
CA ARG A 484 30.41 138.23 -127.73
C ARG A 484 31.14 136.90 -127.54
N ALA A 485 32.42 136.84 -127.91
CA ALA A 485 33.27 135.67 -127.71
C ALA A 485 33.38 135.30 -126.22
N LEU A 486 33.63 136.27 -125.35
CA LEU A 486 33.69 136.07 -123.90
C LEU A 486 32.35 135.60 -123.32
N SER A 487 31.23 136.15 -123.81
CA SER A 487 29.90 135.69 -123.41
C SER A 487 29.65 134.25 -123.88
N HIS A 488 30.00 133.89 -125.12
CA HIS A 488 29.84 132.52 -125.60
C HIS A 488 30.65 131.52 -124.76
N GLN A 489 31.92 131.83 -124.48
CA GLN A 489 32.80 131.02 -123.63
C GLN A 489 32.25 130.90 -122.20
N THR A 490 31.76 132.00 -121.60
CA THR A 490 31.12 131.98 -120.28
C THR A 490 29.85 131.11 -120.29
N GLY A 491 29.10 131.11 -121.40
CA GLY A 491 27.90 130.29 -121.59
C GLY A 491 28.20 128.79 -121.66
N GLN A 492 29.31 128.42 -122.29
CA GLN A 492 29.80 127.03 -122.33
C GLN A 492 30.24 126.56 -120.93
N ILE A 493 31.08 127.36 -120.24
CA ILE A 493 31.56 127.05 -118.88
C ILE A 493 30.39 126.91 -117.89
N THR A 494 29.42 127.83 -117.93
CA THR A 494 28.22 127.72 -117.07
C THR A 494 27.36 126.50 -117.41
N GLY A 495 27.34 126.06 -118.67
CA GLY A 495 26.75 124.80 -119.10
C GLY A 495 27.43 123.59 -118.44
N GLU A 496 28.76 123.52 -118.49
CA GLU A 496 29.56 122.47 -117.85
C GLU A 496 29.37 122.46 -116.33
N ILE A 497 29.40 123.63 -115.66
CA ILE A 497 29.14 123.74 -114.22
C ILE A 497 27.73 123.24 -113.89
N SER A 498 26.73 123.56 -114.71
CA SER A 498 25.35 123.09 -114.49
C SER A 498 25.26 121.56 -114.52
N VAL A 499 26.02 120.90 -115.40
CA VAL A 499 26.08 119.43 -115.47
C VAL A 499 26.74 118.86 -114.21
N ILE A 500 27.86 119.43 -113.77
CA ILE A 500 28.54 119.02 -112.52
C ILE A 500 27.62 119.16 -111.31
N ILE A 501 26.89 120.29 -111.18
CA ILE A 501 25.92 120.47 -110.08
C ILE A 501 24.80 119.43 -110.14
N SER A 502 24.36 119.05 -111.33
CA SER A 502 23.33 118.03 -111.50
C SER A 502 23.83 116.65 -111.03
N TYR A 503 25.09 116.30 -111.32
CA TYR A 503 25.73 115.11 -110.77
C TYR A 503 25.86 115.17 -109.25
N ILE A 504 26.33 116.28 -108.67
CA ILE A 504 26.46 116.42 -107.21
C ILE A 504 25.09 116.27 -106.51
N LEU A 505 24.02 116.83 -107.07
CA LEU A 505 22.67 116.69 -106.53
C LEU A 505 22.19 115.22 -106.57
N ASN A 506 22.41 114.54 -107.69
CA ASN A 506 22.05 113.12 -107.84
C ASN A 506 22.86 112.22 -106.88
N ASP A 507 24.15 112.47 -106.75
CA ASP A 507 25.03 111.70 -105.87
C ASP A 507 24.69 111.97 -104.40
N SER A 508 24.33 113.21 -104.06
CA SER A 508 23.84 113.57 -102.72
C SER A 508 22.54 112.87 -102.38
N ASP A 509 21.58 112.80 -103.31
CA ASP A 509 20.33 112.07 -103.11
C ASP A 509 20.56 110.55 -102.93
N THR A 510 21.42 109.97 -103.76
CA THR A 510 21.80 108.56 -103.66
C THR A 510 22.48 108.26 -102.32
N ALA A 511 23.40 109.12 -101.90
CA ALA A 511 24.10 108.97 -100.63
C ALA A 511 23.16 109.18 -99.44
N ALA A 512 22.19 110.10 -99.51
CA ALA A 512 21.17 110.28 -98.49
C ALA A 512 20.31 109.02 -98.32
N ARG A 513 19.89 108.37 -99.43
CA ARG A 513 19.16 107.09 -99.39
C ARG A 513 19.97 105.97 -98.73
N ASN A 514 21.25 105.86 -99.07
CA ASN A 514 22.14 104.85 -98.45
C ASN A 514 22.35 105.10 -96.95
N ILE A 515 22.44 106.36 -96.53
CA ILE A 515 22.56 106.72 -95.11
C ILE A 515 21.27 106.40 -94.35
N THR A 516 20.10 106.70 -94.92
CA THR A 516 18.81 106.32 -94.31
C THR A 516 18.71 104.80 -94.13
N PHE A 517 19.08 104.03 -95.15
CA PHE A 517 19.13 102.57 -95.04
C PHE A 517 20.13 102.09 -93.97
N SER A 518 21.30 102.74 -93.87
CA SER A 518 22.29 102.44 -92.83
C SER A 518 21.75 102.74 -91.42
N LYS A 519 20.98 103.82 -91.25
CA LYS A 519 20.31 104.16 -89.99
C LYS A 519 19.34 103.05 -89.56
N GLU A 520 18.54 102.53 -90.47
CA GLU A 520 17.61 101.41 -90.20
C GLU A 520 18.36 100.14 -89.78
N LEU A 521 19.47 99.80 -90.45
CA LEU A 521 20.29 98.64 -90.11
C LEU A 521 20.92 98.76 -88.72
N VAL A 522 21.42 99.94 -88.36
CA VAL A 522 22.00 100.18 -87.02
C VAL A 522 20.93 100.07 -85.94
N GLN A 523 19.75 100.66 -86.15
CA GLN A 523 18.63 100.56 -85.22
C GLN A 523 18.22 99.09 -84.98
N LYS A 524 18.13 98.31 -86.05
CA LYS A 524 17.88 96.86 -85.95
C LYS A 524 19.00 96.12 -85.19
N GLY A 525 20.25 96.53 -85.38
CA GLY A 525 21.39 95.99 -84.63
C GLY A 525 21.27 96.23 -83.12
N VAL A 526 20.84 97.43 -82.71
CA VAL A 526 20.60 97.78 -81.30
C VAL A 526 19.48 96.93 -80.71
N GLU A 527 18.36 96.77 -81.44
CA GLU A 527 17.23 95.92 -81.00
C GLU A 527 17.65 94.45 -80.79
N ILE A 528 18.42 93.89 -81.73
CA ILE A 528 18.98 92.52 -81.62
C ILE A 528 19.93 92.43 -80.42
N GLY A 529 20.76 93.45 -80.20
CA GLY A 529 21.66 93.55 -79.05
C GLY A 529 20.89 93.45 -77.72
N HIS A 530 19.84 94.25 -77.55
CA HIS A 530 19.00 94.21 -76.35
C HIS A 530 18.34 92.84 -76.14
N ALA A 531 17.78 92.24 -77.20
CA ALA A 531 17.17 90.91 -77.12
C ALA A 531 18.20 89.82 -76.73
N THR A 532 19.44 89.95 -77.21
CA THR A 532 20.54 89.04 -76.87
C THR A 532 20.94 89.20 -75.39
N GLY A 533 21.02 90.44 -74.90
CA GLY A 533 21.30 90.73 -73.48
C GLY A 533 20.25 90.13 -72.55
N GLU A 534 18.97 90.27 -72.87
CA GLU A 534 17.89 89.67 -72.05
C GLU A 534 17.97 88.14 -72.04
N THR A 535 18.32 87.52 -73.17
CA THR A 535 18.53 86.06 -73.25
C THR A 535 19.69 85.61 -72.35
N LEU A 536 20.80 86.36 -72.35
CA LEU A 536 21.95 86.07 -71.49
C LEU A 536 21.62 86.22 -70.00
N LYS A 537 20.79 87.19 -69.65
CA LYS A 537 20.28 87.35 -68.28
C LYS A 537 19.43 86.15 -67.84
N ILE A 538 18.55 85.64 -68.70
CA ILE A 538 17.77 84.42 -68.41
C ILE A 538 18.70 83.21 -68.21
N ILE A 539 19.77 83.10 -69.02
CA ILE A 539 20.78 82.03 -68.86
C ILE A 539 21.50 82.17 -67.50
N HIS A 540 21.89 83.38 -67.11
CA HIS A 540 22.48 83.65 -65.80
C HIS A 540 21.56 83.19 -64.66
N GLU A 541 20.30 83.62 -64.66
CA GLU A 541 19.33 83.25 -63.61
C GLU A 541 19.06 81.74 -63.57
N SER A 542 19.10 81.07 -64.72
CA SER A 542 18.96 79.61 -64.81
C SER A 542 20.19 78.88 -64.25
N ALA A 543 21.38 79.42 -64.48
CA ALA A 543 22.63 78.90 -63.93
C ALA A 543 22.67 79.05 -62.40
N VAL A 544 22.23 80.18 -61.85
CA VAL A 544 22.10 80.40 -60.39
C VAL A 544 21.13 79.39 -59.77
N ARG A 545 19.92 79.24 -60.33
CA ARG A 545 18.97 78.23 -59.84
C ARG A 545 19.52 76.80 -59.90
N SER A 546 20.31 76.48 -60.92
CA SER A 546 20.97 75.18 -61.03
C SER A 546 22.01 74.97 -59.93
N MET A 547 22.75 76.03 -59.56
CA MET A 547 23.68 76.00 -58.43
C MET A 547 22.95 75.75 -57.11
N ASP A 548 21.85 76.46 -56.84
CA ASP A 548 21.05 76.29 -55.62
C ASP A 548 20.54 74.84 -55.50
N MET A 549 19.99 74.28 -56.59
CA MET A 549 19.50 72.90 -56.63
C MET A 549 20.62 71.88 -56.35
N THR A 550 21.84 72.11 -56.86
CA THR A 550 22.97 71.22 -56.55
C THR A 550 23.41 71.28 -55.09
N GLU A 551 23.23 72.42 -54.41
CA GLU A 551 23.49 72.57 -52.98
C GLU A 551 22.43 71.83 -52.13
N GLU A 552 21.16 71.88 -52.54
CA GLU A 552 20.10 71.06 -51.94
C GLU A 552 20.37 69.55 -52.13
N ILE A 553 20.79 69.13 -53.33
CA ILE A 553 21.17 67.72 -53.59
C ILE A 553 22.31 67.30 -52.66
N LYS A 554 23.34 68.13 -52.49
CA LYS A 554 24.44 67.85 -51.56
C LYS A 554 23.91 67.61 -50.14
N THR A 555 23.07 68.52 -49.63
CA THR A 555 22.48 68.39 -48.30
C THR A 555 21.67 67.11 -48.16
N ALA A 556 20.82 66.80 -49.15
CA ALA A 556 20.03 65.56 -49.17
C ALA A 556 20.93 64.31 -49.19
N THR A 557 22.03 64.32 -49.96
CA THR A 557 22.97 63.19 -49.98
C THR A 557 23.69 62.99 -48.64
N GLU A 558 24.05 64.07 -47.93
CA GLU A 558 24.64 63.98 -46.59
C GLU A 558 23.68 63.34 -45.57
N GLU A 559 22.39 63.67 -45.65
CA GLU A 559 21.34 63.03 -44.85
C GLU A 559 21.14 61.56 -45.22
N GLN A 560 21.13 61.23 -46.52
CA GLN A 560 21.04 59.84 -46.97
C GLN A 560 22.23 58.99 -46.46
N VAL A 561 23.45 59.53 -46.45
CA VAL A 561 24.61 58.82 -45.87
C VAL A 561 24.39 58.50 -44.39
N LYS A 562 23.81 59.43 -43.62
CA LYS A 562 23.46 59.17 -42.21
C LYS A 562 22.40 58.08 -42.09
N GLY A 563 21.39 58.11 -42.96
CA GLY A 563 20.34 57.09 -43.03
C GLY A 563 20.90 55.69 -43.34
N VAL A 564 21.76 55.58 -44.35
CA VAL A 564 22.42 54.30 -44.69
C VAL A 564 23.21 53.75 -43.51
N LYS A 565 23.99 54.59 -42.82
CA LYS A 565 24.74 54.15 -41.62
C LYS A 565 23.83 53.62 -40.51
N LEU A 566 22.71 54.29 -40.26
CA LEU A 566 21.74 53.85 -39.25
C LEU A 566 21.12 52.49 -39.62
N VAL A 567 20.77 52.31 -40.90
CA VAL A 567 20.23 51.04 -41.40
C VAL A 567 21.28 49.93 -41.32
N THR A 568 22.53 50.19 -41.70
CA THR A 568 23.62 49.23 -41.55
C THR A 568 23.79 48.78 -40.10
N HIS A 569 23.77 49.72 -39.15
CA HIS A 569 23.86 49.36 -37.74
C HIS A 569 22.65 48.53 -37.25
N SER A 570 21.45 48.87 -37.73
CA SER A 570 20.24 48.09 -37.42
C SER A 570 20.33 46.66 -37.97
N ILE A 571 20.97 46.47 -39.13
CA ILE A 571 21.22 45.14 -39.71
C ILE A 571 22.22 44.35 -38.85
N GLU A 572 23.26 44.99 -38.32
CA GLU A 572 24.21 44.36 -37.37
C GLU A 572 23.50 43.89 -36.10
N ASP A 573 22.61 44.71 -35.53
CA ASP A 573 21.80 44.35 -34.36
C ASP A 573 20.88 43.17 -34.64
N VAL A 574 20.21 43.15 -35.79
CA VAL A 574 19.36 42.03 -36.22
C VAL A 574 20.19 40.75 -36.41
N SER A 575 21.41 40.86 -36.92
CA SER A 575 22.34 39.73 -37.03
C SER A 575 22.76 39.18 -35.67
N ALA A 576 23.10 40.05 -34.72
CA ALA A 576 23.41 39.66 -33.35
C ALA A 576 22.22 38.97 -32.67
N MET A 577 21.00 39.51 -32.83
CA MET A 577 19.77 38.90 -32.33
C MET A 577 19.52 37.52 -32.97
N ALA A 578 19.67 37.39 -34.29
CA ALA A 578 19.51 36.12 -34.99
C ALA A 578 20.48 35.05 -34.44
N SER A 579 21.73 35.42 -34.17
CA SER A 579 22.73 34.53 -33.56
C SER A 579 22.34 34.09 -32.13
N GLN A 580 21.78 34.99 -31.33
CA GLN A 580 21.28 34.66 -30.00
C GLN A 580 20.08 33.70 -30.07
N ILE A 581 19.12 33.95 -30.97
CA ILE A 581 17.97 33.08 -31.15
C ILE A 581 18.43 31.70 -31.63
N TYR A 582 19.42 31.62 -32.54
CA TYR A 582 19.98 30.35 -32.98
C TYR A 582 20.55 29.53 -31.82
N THR A 583 21.30 30.18 -30.94
CA THR A 583 21.87 29.54 -29.74
C THR A 583 20.76 29.05 -28.81
N ALA A 584 19.74 29.88 -28.55
CA ALA A 584 18.59 29.51 -27.73
C ALA A 584 17.79 28.33 -28.33
N SER A 585 17.54 28.32 -29.64
CA SER A 585 16.89 27.20 -30.33
C SER A 585 17.68 25.90 -30.21
N LYS A 586 19.02 25.96 -30.28
CA LYS A 586 19.88 24.80 -30.08
C LYS A 586 19.80 24.26 -28.65
N GLU A 587 19.81 25.13 -27.65
CA GLU A 587 19.60 24.75 -26.25
C GLU A 587 18.21 24.13 -26.02
N GLN A 588 17.18 24.74 -26.60
CA GLN A 588 15.80 24.25 -26.53
C GLN A 588 15.68 22.86 -27.16
N SER A 589 16.31 22.60 -28.31
CA SER A 589 16.38 21.27 -28.93
C SER A 589 17.00 20.24 -27.98
N GLY A 590 18.08 20.62 -27.28
CA GLY A 590 18.70 19.79 -26.25
C GLY A 590 17.77 19.48 -25.08
N ALA A 591 17.06 20.49 -24.58
CA ALA A 591 16.07 20.35 -23.51
C ALA A 591 14.92 19.43 -23.91
N THR A 592 14.36 19.60 -25.11
CA THR A 592 13.30 18.75 -25.67
C THR A 592 13.73 17.28 -25.75
N LYS A 593 14.99 17.01 -26.15
CA LYS A 593 15.54 15.63 -26.12
C LYS A 593 15.60 15.04 -24.71
N ASN A 594 15.96 15.85 -23.71
CA ASN A 594 15.96 15.37 -22.32
C ASN A 594 14.54 15.10 -21.82
N ILE A 595 13.57 15.97 -22.15
CA ILE A 595 12.15 15.77 -21.82
C ILE A 595 11.65 14.47 -22.44
N MET A 596 11.95 14.20 -23.72
CA MET A 596 11.58 12.93 -24.36
C MET A 596 12.11 11.70 -23.60
N ARG A 597 13.36 11.73 -23.12
CA ARG A 597 13.90 10.63 -22.31
C ARG A 597 13.17 10.47 -20.98
N SER A 598 12.81 11.58 -20.33
CA SER A 598 12.02 11.55 -19.09
C SER A 598 10.63 10.98 -19.33
N ILE A 599 9.98 11.32 -20.43
CA ILE A 599 8.68 10.76 -20.83
C ILE A 599 8.76 9.25 -21.02
N GLU A 600 9.79 8.75 -21.73
CA GLU A 600 9.97 7.30 -21.89
C GLU A 600 10.21 6.60 -20.55
N SER A 601 11.00 7.20 -19.65
CA SER A 601 11.19 6.65 -18.31
C SER A 601 9.91 6.62 -17.47
N ILE A 602 9.05 7.65 -17.57
CA ILE A 602 7.75 7.67 -16.87
C ILE A 602 6.82 6.61 -17.45
N LYS A 603 6.82 6.45 -18.77
CA LYS A 603 6.06 5.40 -19.45
C LYS A 603 6.46 4.01 -18.95
N ASP A 604 7.75 3.72 -18.87
CA ASP A 604 8.27 2.45 -18.36
C ASP A 604 7.84 2.22 -16.90
N MET A 605 7.97 3.23 -16.04
CA MET A 605 7.51 3.16 -14.64
C MET A 605 6.00 2.90 -14.53
N ALA A 606 5.19 3.54 -15.37
CA ALA A 606 3.74 3.32 -15.38
C ALA A 606 3.39 1.90 -15.82
N MET A 607 4.08 1.36 -16.84
CA MET A 607 3.91 -0.03 -17.28
C MET A 607 4.31 -1.03 -16.18
N GLU A 608 5.42 -0.78 -15.49
CA GLU A 608 5.87 -1.61 -14.37
C GLU A 608 4.86 -1.57 -13.20
N MET A 609 4.30 -0.40 -12.91
CA MET A 609 3.27 -0.23 -11.88
C MET A 609 2.01 -1.03 -12.20
N VAL A 610 1.53 -1.00 -13.46
CA VAL A 610 0.39 -1.84 -13.89
C VAL A 610 0.71 -3.33 -13.65
N LYS A 611 1.88 -3.80 -14.10
CA LYS A 611 2.29 -5.19 -13.94
C LYS A 611 2.41 -5.62 -12.47
N SER A 612 2.98 -4.76 -11.62
CA SER A 612 3.05 -5.02 -10.18
C SER A 612 1.66 -5.07 -9.53
N THR A 613 0.74 -4.22 -9.99
CA THR A 613 -0.63 -4.20 -9.49
C THR A 613 -1.39 -5.47 -9.86
N GLU A 614 -1.23 -5.95 -11.10
CA GLU A 614 -1.77 -7.25 -11.53
C GLU A 614 -1.26 -8.42 -10.67
N ALA A 615 0.05 -8.44 -10.39
CA ALA A 615 0.65 -9.44 -9.51
C ALA A 615 0.08 -9.34 -8.09
N GLN A 616 -0.09 -8.13 -7.55
CA GLN A 616 -0.58 -7.90 -6.20
C GLN A 616 -2.07 -8.29 -6.04
N VAL A 617 -2.89 -8.10 -7.08
CA VAL A 617 -4.27 -8.61 -7.13
C VAL A 617 -4.28 -10.13 -7.11
N ARG A 618 -3.42 -10.79 -7.91
CA ARG A 618 -3.31 -12.25 -7.90
C ARG A 618 -2.87 -12.77 -6.54
N ASP A 619 -1.82 -12.20 -5.96
CA ASP A 619 -1.31 -12.61 -4.65
C ASP A 619 -2.36 -12.36 -3.55
N GLY A 620 -3.13 -11.25 -3.63
CA GLY A 620 -4.27 -10.99 -2.75
C GLY A 620 -5.38 -12.04 -2.86
N SER A 621 -5.67 -12.51 -4.09
CA SER A 621 -6.63 -13.59 -4.34
C SER A 621 -6.18 -14.92 -3.73
N GLU A 622 -4.89 -15.26 -3.82
CA GLU A 622 -4.33 -16.47 -3.19
C GLU A 622 -4.40 -16.39 -1.66
N ILE A 623 -4.15 -15.21 -1.09
CA ILE A 623 -4.29 -14.98 0.35
C ILE A 623 -5.75 -15.12 0.77
N GLU A 624 -6.70 -14.57 0.01
CA GLU A 624 -8.14 -14.70 0.31
C GLU A 624 -8.57 -16.18 0.37
N GLU A 625 -8.18 -16.98 -0.63
CA GLU A 625 -8.46 -18.41 -0.68
C GLU A 625 -7.82 -19.17 0.51
N SER A 626 -6.58 -18.82 0.86
CA SER A 626 -5.90 -19.39 2.03
C SER A 626 -6.61 -19.03 3.34
N VAL A 627 -7.10 -17.80 3.48
CA VAL A 627 -7.85 -17.36 4.66
C VAL A 627 -9.17 -18.10 4.76
N GLU A 628 -9.90 -18.26 3.66
CA GLU A 628 -11.15 -19.00 3.63
C GLU A 628 -10.95 -20.49 3.99
N SER A 629 -9.90 -21.12 3.47
CA SER A 629 -9.49 -22.48 3.85
C SER A 629 -9.16 -22.60 5.35
N HIS A 630 -8.44 -21.62 5.91
CA HIS A 630 -8.10 -21.61 7.33
C HIS A 630 -9.32 -21.36 8.24
N VAL A 631 -10.28 -20.56 7.80
CA VAL A 631 -11.57 -20.42 8.50
C VAL A 631 -12.27 -21.76 8.59
N HIS A 632 -12.40 -22.46 7.46
CA HIS A 632 -13.06 -23.76 7.41
C HIS A 632 -12.37 -24.79 8.32
N THR A 633 -11.05 -24.89 8.25
CA THR A 633 -10.25 -25.79 9.10
C THR A 633 -10.43 -25.46 10.58
N SER A 634 -10.47 -24.17 10.92
CA SER A 634 -10.63 -23.72 12.30
C SER A 634 -12.02 -24.04 12.84
N GLU A 635 -13.08 -23.85 12.04
CA GLU A 635 -14.45 -24.24 12.38
C GLU A 635 -14.55 -25.75 12.69
N GLU A 636 -13.90 -26.60 11.90
CA GLU A 636 -13.83 -28.05 12.17
C GLU A 636 -13.09 -28.38 13.48
N ILE A 637 -12.00 -27.68 13.78
CA ILE A 637 -11.25 -27.85 15.03
C ILE A 637 -12.12 -27.43 16.23
N PHE A 638 -12.78 -26.27 16.14
CA PHE A 638 -13.68 -25.79 17.18
C PHE A 638 -14.85 -26.76 17.42
N ALA A 639 -15.46 -27.28 16.36
CA ALA A 639 -16.55 -28.26 16.46
C ALA A 639 -16.09 -29.57 17.12
N ASN A 640 -14.93 -30.11 16.72
CA ASN A 640 -14.36 -31.31 17.34
C ASN A 640 -13.98 -31.10 18.82
N MET A 641 -13.49 -29.93 19.20
CA MET A 641 -13.14 -29.64 20.59
C MET A 641 -14.37 -29.48 21.48
N GLU A 642 -15.43 -28.85 20.98
CA GLU A 642 -16.69 -28.76 21.73
C GLU A 642 -17.30 -30.15 21.98
N LEU A 643 -17.20 -31.05 21.01
CA LEU A 643 -17.58 -32.46 21.18
C LEU A 643 -16.75 -33.13 22.30
N ARG A 644 -15.42 -32.92 22.31
CA ARG A 644 -14.53 -33.46 23.35
C ARG A 644 -14.80 -32.87 24.73
N ARG A 645 -15.19 -31.59 24.81
CA ARG A 645 -15.58 -30.93 26.05
C ARG A 645 -16.81 -31.62 26.64
N GLN A 646 -17.85 -31.83 25.84
CA GLN A 646 -19.07 -32.53 26.26
C GLN A 646 -18.76 -33.96 26.76
N GLN A 647 -17.89 -34.69 26.06
CA GLN A 647 -17.45 -36.02 26.50
C GLN A 647 -16.67 -35.98 27.81
N SER A 648 -15.79 -34.98 27.99
CA SER A 648 -14.97 -34.84 29.20
C SER A 648 -15.81 -34.48 30.42
N VAL A 649 -16.83 -33.63 30.26
CA VAL A 649 -17.81 -33.30 31.30
C VAL A 649 -18.61 -34.54 31.73
N ALA A 650 -19.02 -35.39 30.79
CA ALA A 650 -19.72 -36.65 31.12
C ALA A 650 -18.85 -37.63 31.93
N VAL A 651 -17.54 -37.68 31.65
CA VAL A 651 -16.58 -38.47 32.43
C VAL A 651 -16.34 -37.87 33.82
N MET A 652 -16.29 -36.53 33.94
CA MET A 652 -16.22 -35.84 35.23
C MET A 652 -17.42 -36.16 36.12
N GLU A 653 -18.65 -36.11 35.58
CA GLU A 653 -19.86 -36.47 36.33
C GLU A 653 -19.81 -37.92 36.83
N GLN A 654 -19.30 -38.87 36.03
CA GLN A 654 -19.12 -40.26 36.46
C GLN A 654 -18.07 -40.42 37.57
N LEU A 655 -17.00 -39.64 37.53
CA LEU A 655 -15.95 -39.65 38.56
C LEU A 655 -16.43 -39.01 39.89
N GLU A 656 -17.27 -37.96 39.84
CA GLU A 656 -17.91 -37.40 41.03
C GLU A 656 -18.87 -38.39 41.70
N VAL A 657 -19.59 -39.21 40.93
CA VAL A 657 -20.44 -40.28 41.48
C VAL A 657 -19.61 -41.30 42.27
N ILE A 658 -18.41 -41.64 41.81
CA ILE A 658 -17.48 -42.53 42.55
C ILE A 658 -16.99 -41.87 43.85
N LYS A 659 -16.80 -40.54 43.84
CA LYS A 659 -16.46 -39.76 45.05
C LYS A 659 -17.62 -39.76 46.06
N GLY A 660 -18.87 -39.73 45.60
CA GLY A 660 -20.07 -39.75 46.44
C GLY A 660 -20.46 -41.10 47.05
N VAL A 661 -20.09 -42.23 46.42
CA VAL A 661 -20.36 -43.59 46.93
C VAL A 661 -19.45 -43.97 48.13
N SER A 662 -18.49 -43.12 48.48
CA SER A 662 -17.44 -43.40 49.47
C SER A 662 -17.60 -42.69 50.85
N ALA A 663 -18.72 -42.00 51.11
CA ALA A 663 -18.98 -41.27 52.37
C ALA A 663 -19.65 -42.13 53.47
#